data_AF-A0A524M553-F1
#
_entry.id   AF-A0A524M553-F1
#
_cell.length_a   1.000
_cell.length_b   1.000
_cell.length_c   1.000
_cell.angle_alpha   90.00
_cell.angle_beta   90.00
_cell.angle_gamma   90.00
#
_symmetry.space_group_name_H-M   'P 1'
#
loop_
_entity.id
_entity.type
_entity.pdbx_description
1 polymer ?
#
loop_
_entity_poly.entity_id
_entity_poly.type
_entity_poly.pdbx_seq_one_letter_code
_entity_poly.pdbx_strand_id
1 'polypeptide(L)'
;MEYSDTLPVKVWLSSEECEKGTLVFRSDDVILELDSGKIISGNNSGTDILFEIQDTSVVQSQKSNFRIRLKPHLMIQHPYTNNGTQFVEDIFPPSTAGFYGRMQVGKENALYSLHQIEHNAQFWLSISNPQTGSIFETHFIQPYEAEALSMVEDNRIRQALFMEAAAGRAKSREEILSILETPSPSGQELAKLIGDVSVPNLKHGKTMRETLSQIVPTSFPGAIRDELMVFLAHVIKSEIPEEDPLAYSFKYSATTLLENLLNGHLIPLFDGTDWPSYVKLMTLAERGQLDLPKRAISESVKNSPWLLFSIKCAEHHSSWLNIAISSAIDLNKSGKIVLGLPTTRSSAKRTRTAWKKRFAEMNHGLKVYGNLNPSSLGLAELVYIGAAYRWTHRHMKFITRLGAMGERAPHMQIMVVPVSVVEQIKRALPSTRNVVWSARTSNLNIFDTKLGKWDVSSEKLIESLEKRGSIKSLRKNFGENNTSEIYPLVREEAKTIDLVSEGVELSFLEIPEFLSNCEYNERRSRKIISNLTNRGLLKLTYEVLDRSLLSLAIIAQGKSTTITSVVSEFLKNTPTSYARLDETGENAVILTRLPEESVYDIASQLTSRGIEQDINIRCLRPTTFRRYTSNLYQRLLKDDGTWDDDVSAFLSQARSKRRELSESNA
;
A
#
# COMPACT_ATOMS: atom_id res chain seq x y z
N MET A 1 -32.76 5.59 8.23
CA MET A 1 -32.74 5.83 9.69
C MET A 1 -32.36 7.28 9.87
N GLU A 2 -33.13 8.04 10.66
CA GLU A 2 -32.71 9.38 11.07
C GLU A 2 -31.52 9.24 12.02
N TYR A 3 -30.44 9.96 11.71
CA TYR A 3 -29.23 9.98 12.54
C TYR A 3 -29.49 10.88 13.74
N SER A 4 -29.07 10.45 14.93
CA SER A 4 -29.04 11.33 16.09
C SER A 4 -27.70 12.06 16.11
N ASP A 5 -27.73 13.39 16.16
CA ASP A 5 -26.55 14.23 16.33
C ASP A 5 -25.95 14.12 17.74
N THR A 6 -26.69 13.49 18.66
CA THR A 6 -26.42 13.48 20.09
C THR A 6 -26.84 12.16 20.74
N LEU A 7 -26.08 11.64 21.71
CA LEU A 7 -26.52 10.50 22.52
C LEU A 7 -26.90 10.95 23.94
N PRO A 8 -28.15 10.76 24.39
CA PRO A 8 -28.52 11.02 25.77
C PRO A 8 -27.85 10.01 26.69
N VAL A 9 -27.19 10.50 27.73
CA VAL A 9 -26.44 9.71 28.69
C VAL A 9 -26.77 10.09 30.13
N LYS A 10 -26.53 9.14 31.02
CA LYS A 10 -26.43 9.35 32.45
C LYS A 10 -24.94 9.41 32.80
N VAL A 11 -24.51 10.40 33.58
CA VAL A 11 -23.10 10.70 33.85
C VAL A 11 -22.85 10.60 35.35
N TRP A 12 -21.75 9.96 35.74
CA TRP A 12 -21.27 9.89 37.12
C TRP A 12 -20.02 10.76 37.24
N LEU A 13 -20.13 11.84 38.02
CA LEU A 13 -19.01 12.73 38.34
C LEU A 13 -18.22 12.21 39.54
N SER A 14 -18.88 11.42 40.40
CA SER A 14 -18.30 10.67 41.49
C SER A 14 -19.13 9.41 41.75
N SER A 15 -18.75 8.58 42.72
CA SER A 15 -19.51 7.37 43.08
C SER A 15 -20.96 7.64 43.53
N GLU A 16 -21.26 8.86 43.98
CA GLU A 16 -22.56 9.27 44.51
C GLU A 16 -23.27 10.35 43.66
N GLU A 17 -22.51 11.14 42.90
CA GLU A 17 -23.06 12.25 42.10
C GLU A 17 -23.36 11.81 40.67
N CYS A 18 -24.62 11.92 40.28
CA CYS A 18 -25.09 11.53 38.97
C CYS A 18 -26.00 12.59 38.34
N GLU A 19 -25.72 12.91 37.07
CA GLU A 19 -26.43 13.90 36.29
C GLU A 19 -26.83 13.32 34.92
N LYS A 20 -27.80 13.94 34.26
CA LYS A 20 -28.10 13.66 32.86
C LYS A 20 -27.28 14.59 31.96
N GLY A 21 -27.00 14.13 30.76
CA GLY A 21 -26.34 14.94 29.76
C GLY A 21 -26.35 14.30 28.39
N THR A 22 -25.55 14.86 27.52
CA THR A 22 -25.47 14.51 26.11
C THR A 22 -24.02 14.29 25.70
N LEU A 23 -23.75 13.19 25.02
CA LEU A 23 -22.44 12.89 24.45
C LEU A 23 -22.32 13.47 23.04
N VAL A 24 -21.26 14.23 22.81
CA VAL A 24 -20.94 14.92 21.55
C VAL A 24 -19.55 14.51 21.08
N PHE A 25 -19.44 14.15 19.80
CA PHE A 25 -18.18 13.77 19.18
C PHE A 25 -17.60 14.94 18.37
N ARG A 26 -16.35 15.30 18.64
CA ARG A 26 -15.57 16.28 17.87
C ARG A 26 -14.34 15.61 17.29
N SER A 27 -13.74 16.23 16.28
CA SER A 27 -12.58 15.70 15.56
C SER A 27 -11.41 15.28 16.45
N ASP A 28 -11.26 15.91 17.62
CA ASP A 28 -10.15 15.79 18.55
C ASP A 28 -10.55 15.40 19.98
N ASP A 29 -11.84 15.36 20.32
CA ASP A 29 -12.31 15.08 21.68
C ASP A 29 -13.71 14.45 21.71
N VAL A 30 -14.03 13.79 22.82
CA VAL A 30 -15.38 13.32 23.14
C VAL A 30 -15.86 14.09 24.37
N ILE A 31 -16.97 14.79 24.22
CA ILE A 31 -17.43 15.78 25.20
C ILE A 31 -18.77 15.38 25.78
N LEU A 32 -18.95 15.61 27.08
CA LEU A 32 -20.24 15.56 27.76
C LEU A 32 -20.77 16.96 28.01
N GLU A 33 -21.97 17.24 27.51
CA GLU A 33 -22.74 18.44 27.81
C GLU A 33 -23.84 18.06 28.81
N LEU A 34 -23.69 18.46 30.07
CA LEU A 34 -24.61 18.13 31.15
C LEU A 34 -25.85 19.04 31.13
N ASP A 35 -26.97 18.56 31.68
CA ASP A 35 -28.22 19.34 31.77
C ASP A 35 -28.04 20.64 32.60
N SER A 36 -27.05 20.68 33.51
CA SER A 36 -26.61 21.89 34.23
C SER A 36 -25.93 22.94 33.35
N GLY A 37 -25.63 22.63 32.09
CA GLY A 37 -24.85 23.47 31.17
C GLY A 37 -23.33 23.33 31.33
N LYS A 38 -22.86 22.45 32.23
CA LYS A 38 -21.43 22.14 32.39
C LYS A 38 -20.94 21.26 31.24
N ILE A 39 -19.79 21.62 30.67
CA ILE A 39 -19.14 20.88 29.59
C ILE A 39 -17.89 20.18 30.14
N ILE A 40 -17.77 18.88 29.88
CA ILE A 40 -16.67 18.05 30.34
C ILE A 40 -15.97 17.44 29.12
N SER A 41 -14.69 17.74 28.99
CA SER A 41 -13.81 17.22 27.94
C SER A 41 -13.24 15.85 28.33
N GLY A 42 -13.33 14.86 27.45
CA GLY A 42 -12.77 13.53 27.67
C GLY A 42 -11.25 13.55 27.81
N ASN A 43 -10.57 14.33 26.98
CA ASN A 43 -9.10 14.46 27.02
C ASN A 43 -8.57 15.14 28.28
N ASN A 44 -9.31 16.09 28.84
CA ASN A 44 -8.91 16.86 30.03
C ASN A 44 -9.56 16.38 31.33
N SER A 45 -10.52 15.47 31.26
CA SER A 45 -11.12 14.85 32.43
C SER A 45 -10.14 13.90 33.13
N GLY A 46 -10.20 13.86 34.46
CA GLY A 46 -9.58 12.79 35.23
C GLY A 46 -10.12 11.42 34.79
N THR A 47 -9.41 10.33 35.11
CA THR A 47 -9.72 8.97 34.65
C THR A 47 -11.08 8.41 35.08
N ASP A 48 -11.82 9.13 35.93
CA ASP A 48 -12.88 8.57 36.76
C ASP A 48 -14.30 8.98 36.34
N ILE A 49 -14.45 9.78 35.27
CA ILE A 49 -15.78 10.16 34.78
C ILE A 49 -16.36 9.01 33.95
N LEU A 50 -17.54 8.54 34.36
CA LEU A 50 -18.26 7.44 33.74
C LEU A 50 -19.57 7.92 33.14
N PHE A 51 -20.02 7.30 32.05
CA PHE A 51 -21.34 7.54 31.47
C PHE A 51 -22.03 6.24 31.06
N GLU A 52 -23.35 6.27 30.96
CA GLU A 52 -24.22 5.15 30.56
C GLU A 52 -25.22 5.67 29.52
N ILE A 53 -25.29 5.00 28.38
CA ILE A 53 -26.16 5.39 27.25
C ILE A 53 -27.61 5.06 27.59
N GLN A 54 -28.50 6.04 27.46
CA GLN A 54 -29.92 5.88 27.81
C GLN A 54 -30.78 5.42 26.62
N ASP A 55 -30.28 5.52 25.38
CA ASP A 55 -31.03 5.16 24.18
C ASP A 55 -30.76 3.72 23.72
N THR A 56 -31.79 2.87 23.83
CA THR A 56 -31.74 1.46 23.40
C THR A 56 -31.96 1.25 21.90
N SER A 57 -32.33 2.29 21.15
CA SER A 57 -32.63 2.16 19.70
C SER A 57 -31.38 2.10 18.82
N VAL A 58 -30.26 2.64 19.30
CA VAL A 58 -28.96 2.70 18.57
C VAL A 58 -28.08 1.48 18.88
N VAL A 59 -28.28 0.81 20.02
CA VAL A 59 -27.45 -0.32 20.47
C VAL A 59 -28.09 -1.65 20.08
N GLN A 60 -27.64 -2.25 18.98
CA GLN A 60 -28.24 -3.48 18.44
C GLN A 60 -27.93 -4.79 19.19
N SER A 61 -27.25 -4.78 20.33
CA SER A 61 -27.12 -6.01 21.13
C SER A 61 -26.96 -5.77 22.63
N GLN A 62 -27.87 -6.39 23.39
CA GLN A 62 -27.91 -6.57 24.85
C GLN A 62 -28.32 -5.38 25.75
N LYS A 63 -29.38 -5.64 26.54
CA LYS A 63 -29.92 -4.82 27.64
C LYS A 63 -28.98 -4.80 28.86
N SER A 64 -27.79 -4.24 28.74
CA SER A 64 -26.85 -4.12 29.86
C SER A 64 -26.40 -2.68 30.05
N ASN A 65 -26.72 -2.13 31.21
CA ASN A 65 -26.32 -0.82 31.69
C ASN A 65 -24.80 -0.81 31.94
N PHE A 66 -24.02 -0.64 30.88
CA PHE A 66 -22.57 -0.54 30.98
C PHE A 66 -22.16 0.90 31.30
N ARG A 67 -21.30 1.04 32.30
CA ARG A 67 -20.62 2.30 32.61
C ARG A 67 -19.36 2.40 31.76
N ILE A 68 -19.24 3.47 30.99
CA ILE A 68 -18.20 3.69 30.00
C ILE A 68 -17.35 4.87 30.48
N ARG A 69 -16.02 4.75 30.44
CA ARG A 69 -15.11 5.85 30.77
C ARG A 69 -15.18 6.92 29.68
N LEU A 70 -15.36 8.18 30.10
CA LEU A 70 -15.39 9.29 29.16
C LEU A 70 -14.08 9.43 28.42
N LYS A 71 -12.94 9.33 29.12
CA LYS A 71 -11.62 9.42 28.49
C LYS A 71 -11.46 8.31 27.43
N PRO A 72 -11.33 8.67 26.15
CA PRO A 72 -11.13 7.68 25.09
C PRO A 72 -9.82 6.92 25.32
N HIS A 73 -9.85 5.61 25.08
CA HIS A 73 -8.66 4.78 25.00
C HIS A 73 -7.91 5.00 23.69
N LEU A 74 -8.65 5.17 22.58
CA LEU A 74 -8.12 5.47 21.25
C LEU A 74 -9.11 6.37 20.51
N MET A 75 -8.60 7.39 19.83
CA MET A 75 -9.34 8.15 18.82
C MET A 75 -8.54 8.14 17.53
N ILE A 76 -9.16 7.68 16.44
CA ILE A 76 -8.50 7.60 15.16
C ILE A 76 -9.49 7.81 14.01
N GLN A 77 -9.04 8.47 12.96
CA GLN A 77 -9.87 8.69 11.77
C GLN A 77 -9.62 7.58 10.75
N HIS A 78 -10.69 6.96 10.23
CA HIS A 78 -10.62 6.08 9.06
C HIS A 78 -11.76 6.40 8.09
N PRO A 79 -11.61 6.07 6.79
CA PRO A 79 -12.73 6.09 5.88
C PRO A 79 -13.88 5.23 6.40
N TYR A 80 -15.09 5.57 5.99
CA TYR A 80 -16.30 4.84 6.31
C TYR A 80 -17.32 5.00 5.18
N THR A 81 -18.27 4.07 5.11
CA THR A 81 -19.42 4.14 4.20
C THR A 81 -20.66 3.66 4.94
N ASN A 82 -21.68 4.51 5.01
CA ASN A 82 -22.90 4.20 5.76
C ASN A 82 -23.77 3.14 5.04
N ASN A 83 -23.61 3.01 3.72
CA ASN A 83 -24.42 2.15 2.85
C ASN A 83 -23.62 0.90 2.43
N GLY A 84 -23.34 0.01 3.37
CA GLY A 84 -22.63 -1.25 3.09
C GLY A 84 -23.33 -2.45 3.70
N THR A 85 -23.76 -3.40 2.84
CA THR A 85 -23.94 -4.80 3.26
C THR A 85 -22.63 -5.32 3.84
N GLN A 86 -22.68 -6.29 4.76
CA GLN A 86 -21.50 -7.05 5.18
C GLN A 86 -20.74 -7.48 3.93
N PHE A 87 -19.49 -7.02 3.79
CA PHE A 87 -18.73 -7.32 2.59
C PHE A 87 -18.38 -8.81 2.61
N VAL A 88 -18.28 -9.46 1.45
CA VAL A 88 -17.76 -10.85 1.37
C VAL A 88 -16.33 -10.93 1.96
N GLU A 89 -15.65 -9.79 2.05
CA GLU A 89 -14.35 -9.61 2.69
C GLU A 89 -14.43 -9.06 4.14
N ASP A 90 -15.60 -9.05 4.79
CA ASP A 90 -15.68 -8.85 6.23
C ASP A 90 -15.10 -10.08 6.91
N ILE A 91 -13.80 -9.99 7.12
CA ILE A 91 -13.03 -11.07 7.70
C ILE A 91 -13.34 -11.16 9.21
N PHE A 92 -13.72 -10.06 9.85
CA PHE A 92 -13.93 -9.90 11.30
C PHE A 92 -15.15 -10.65 11.84
N PRO A 93 -15.19 -11.00 13.15
CA PRO A 93 -16.31 -11.77 13.69
C PRO A 93 -17.64 -11.01 13.59
N PRO A 94 -18.77 -11.71 13.70
CA PRO A 94 -20.11 -11.10 13.68
C PRO A 94 -20.31 -9.98 14.71
N SER A 95 -19.57 -9.98 15.83
CA SER A 95 -19.58 -8.92 16.85
C SER A 95 -19.25 -7.53 16.31
N THR A 96 -18.56 -7.45 15.17
CA THR A 96 -18.23 -6.18 14.52
C THR A 96 -19.34 -5.62 13.62
N ALA A 97 -20.42 -6.37 13.38
CA ALA A 97 -21.45 -6.01 12.41
C ALA A 97 -20.90 -5.57 11.03
N GLY A 98 -19.70 -6.05 10.66
CA GLY A 98 -19.02 -5.68 9.42
C GLY A 98 -18.47 -4.24 9.34
N PHE A 99 -18.31 -3.53 10.46
CA PHE A 99 -17.78 -2.16 10.42
C PHE A 99 -16.38 -2.12 9.80
N TYR A 100 -15.57 -3.18 9.99
CA TYR A 100 -14.22 -3.21 9.45
C TYR A 100 -14.23 -3.24 7.93
N GLY A 101 -15.10 -4.03 7.28
CA GLY A 101 -15.30 -3.99 5.84
C GLY A 101 -15.64 -2.58 5.36
N ARG A 102 -16.59 -1.91 6.03
CA ARG A 102 -16.96 -0.50 5.75
C ARG A 102 -15.80 0.47 5.96
N MET A 103 -14.96 0.23 6.95
CA MET A 103 -13.74 1.02 7.21
C MET A 103 -12.73 0.92 6.05
N GLN A 104 -12.61 -0.26 5.44
CA GLN A 104 -11.63 -0.52 4.39
C GLN A 104 -12.06 0.06 3.03
N VAL A 105 -13.36 0.04 2.72
CA VAL A 105 -13.88 0.53 1.42
C VAL A 105 -14.52 1.91 1.50
N GLY A 106 -14.51 2.51 2.69
CA GLY A 106 -15.13 3.78 2.98
C GLY A 106 -14.61 4.91 2.08
N LYS A 107 -15.47 5.91 1.86
CA LYS A 107 -15.14 7.10 1.04
C LYS A 107 -15.13 8.38 1.86
N GLU A 108 -15.81 8.40 2.99
CA GLU A 108 -15.95 9.56 3.85
C GLU A 108 -15.08 9.37 5.09
N ASN A 109 -14.41 10.42 5.56
CA ASN A 109 -13.66 10.35 6.81
C ASN A 109 -14.61 10.26 8.00
N ALA A 110 -14.45 9.22 8.82
CA ALA A 110 -15.16 9.04 10.07
C ALA A 110 -14.17 8.97 11.24
N LEU A 111 -14.62 9.41 12.41
CA LEU A 111 -13.93 9.30 13.67
C LEU A 111 -14.35 8.02 14.38
N TYR A 112 -13.36 7.20 14.73
CA TYR A 112 -13.52 5.99 15.54
C TYR A 112 -13.00 6.30 16.93
N SER A 113 -13.89 6.22 17.92
CA SER A 113 -13.55 6.44 19.34
C SER A 113 -13.82 5.18 20.14
N LEU A 114 -12.78 4.69 20.80
CA LEU A 114 -12.83 3.54 21.69
C LEU A 114 -12.81 3.99 23.13
N HIS A 115 -13.73 3.47 23.94
CA HIS A 115 -13.82 3.74 25.36
C HIS A 115 -13.77 2.44 26.16
N GLN A 116 -13.11 2.50 27.32
CA GLN A 116 -13.09 1.38 28.27
C GLN A 116 -14.43 1.28 29.00
N ILE A 117 -14.89 0.04 29.19
CA ILE A 117 -16.07 -0.26 29.98
C ILE A 117 -15.64 -0.66 31.39
N GLU A 118 -16.31 -0.13 32.40
CA GLU A 118 -16.04 -0.45 33.79
C GLU A 118 -16.29 -1.94 34.05
N HIS A 119 -15.29 -2.62 34.62
CA HIS A 119 -15.33 -4.06 34.94
C HIS A 119 -15.62 -5.00 33.75
N ASN A 120 -15.46 -4.55 32.50
CA ASN A 120 -15.58 -5.38 31.31
C ASN A 120 -14.33 -5.23 30.43
N ALA A 121 -13.84 -6.35 29.90
CA ALA A 121 -12.70 -6.35 29.00
C ALA A 121 -13.04 -5.77 27.62
N GLN A 122 -14.32 -5.75 27.22
CA GLN A 122 -14.75 -5.17 25.95
C GLN A 122 -14.57 -3.65 25.92
N PHE A 123 -14.44 -3.13 24.72
CA PHE A 123 -14.47 -1.70 24.43
C PHE A 123 -15.82 -1.30 23.86
N TRP A 124 -16.24 -0.08 24.16
CA TRP A 124 -17.31 0.58 23.44
C TRP A 124 -16.72 1.38 22.29
N LEU A 125 -17.11 1.05 21.06
CA LEU A 125 -16.73 1.73 19.84
C LEU A 125 -17.88 2.64 19.39
N SER A 126 -17.57 3.90 19.11
CA SER A 126 -18.45 4.79 18.34
C SER A 126 -17.78 5.22 17.04
N ILE A 127 -18.58 5.27 15.97
CA ILE A 127 -18.18 5.73 14.64
C ILE A 127 -19.03 6.96 14.32
N SER A 128 -18.39 8.11 14.11
CA SER A 128 -19.08 9.40 13.95
C SER A 128 -18.49 10.24 12.83
N ASN A 129 -19.26 11.20 12.33
CA ASN A 129 -18.79 12.22 11.43
C ASN A 129 -17.95 13.25 12.21
N PRO A 130 -16.67 13.46 11.88
CA PRO A 130 -15.80 14.38 12.63
C PRO A 130 -16.20 15.86 12.48
N GLN A 131 -16.99 16.21 11.46
CA GLN A 131 -17.40 17.59 11.16
C GLN A 131 -18.76 17.93 11.78
N THR A 132 -19.72 17.02 11.68
CA THR A 132 -21.09 17.26 12.18
C THR A 132 -21.33 16.68 13.57
N GLY A 133 -20.48 15.77 14.06
CA GLY A 133 -20.70 15.03 15.30
C GLY A 133 -21.74 13.90 15.20
N SER A 134 -22.45 13.81 14.06
CA SER A 134 -23.45 12.78 13.79
C SER A 134 -22.87 11.38 13.98
N ILE A 135 -23.58 10.54 14.73
CA ILE A 135 -23.12 9.19 15.02
C ILE A 135 -23.70 8.26 13.96
N PHE A 136 -22.81 7.50 13.31
CA PHE A 136 -23.20 6.51 12.30
C PHE A 136 -23.58 5.20 12.96
N GLU A 137 -22.72 4.67 13.84
CA GLU A 137 -22.92 3.38 14.52
C GLU A 137 -22.19 3.33 15.87
N THR A 138 -22.66 2.46 16.76
CA THR A 138 -21.98 2.14 18.02
C THR A 138 -22.00 0.63 18.29
N HIS A 139 -20.87 0.06 18.72
CA HIS A 139 -20.70 -1.38 18.92
C HIS A 139 -19.93 -1.71 20.19
N PHE A 140 -20.19 -2.88 20.78
CA PHE A 140 -19.30 -3.48 21.76
C PHE A 140 -18.32 -4.40 21.05
N ILE A 141 -17.04 -4.07 21.13
CA ILE A 141 -15.99 -4.82 20.47
C ILE A 141 -15.05 -5.44 21.50
N GLN A 142 -14.50 -6.59 21.17
CA GLN A 142 -13.49 -7.29 21.93
C GLN A 142 -12.14 -6.58 21.80
N PRO A 143 -11.23 -6.72 22.79
CA PRO A 143 -9.88 -6.14 22.71
C PRO A 143 -9.12 -6.48 21.44
N TYR A 144 -9.29 -7.70 20.93
CA TYR A 144 -8.60 -8.14 19.73
C TYR A 144 -9.13 -7.49 18.44
N GLU A 145 -10.35 -6.94 18.46
CA GLU A 145 -10.95 -6.20 17.34
C GLU A 145 -10.49 -4.74 17.36
N ALA A 146 -10.33 -4.15 18.55
CA ALA A 146 -9.82 -2.80 18.74
C ALA A 146 -8.44 -2.59 18.11
N GLU A 147 -7.57 -3.61 18.16
CA GLU A 147 -6.25 -3.59 17.53
C GLU A 147 -6.31 -3.21 16.05
N ALA A 148 -7.33 -3.67 15.33
CA ALA A 148 -7.45 -3.43 13.90
C ALA A 148 -7.66 -1.95 13.55
N LEU A 149 -8.20 -1.15 14.47
CA LEU A 149 -8.32 0.30 14.33
C LEU A 149 -6.96 0.98 14.47
N SER A 150 -6.07 0.47 15.35
CA SER A 150 -4.72 1.04 15.50
C SER A 150 -3.78 0.75 14.31
N MET A 151 -4.16 -0.19 13.44
CA MET A 151 -3.36 -0.61 12.30
C MET A 151 -3.52 0.38 11.14
N VAL A 152 -2.43 1.03 10.78
CA VAL A 152 -2.41 1.96 9.65
C VAL A 152 -1.78 1.29 8.44
N GLU A 153 -2.53 1.20 7.33
CA GLU A 153 -2.02 0.60 6.10
C GLU A 153 -1.07 1.56 5.37
N ASP A 154 0.10 1.06 4.98
CA ASP A 154 1.17 1.85 4.36
C ASP A 154 0.70 2.57 3.08
N ASN A 155 -0.10 1.90 2.25
CA ASN A 155 -0.62 2.49 1.03
C ASN A 155 -1.56 3.67 1.31
N ARG A 156 -2.34 3.58 2.39
CA ARG A 156 -3.26 4.63 2.79
C ARG A 156 -2.51 5.84 3.32
N ILE A 157 -1.45 5.63 4.12
CA ILE A 157 -0.57 6.72 4.56
C ILE A 157 -0.02 7.45 3.34
N ARG A 158 0.55 6.73 2.37
CA ARG A 158 1.10 7.35 1.15
C ARG A 158 0.05 8.14 0.38
N GLN A 159 -1.15 7.60 0.20
CA GLN A 159 -2.23 8.30 -0.49
C GLN A 159 -2.66 9.57 0.23
N ALA A 160 -2.87 9.50 1.55
CA ALA A 160 -3.23 10.67 2.36
C ALA A 160 -2.15 11.76 2.29
N LEU A 161 -0.88 11.38 2.44
CA LEU A 161 0.26 12.30 2.36
C LEU A 161 0.40 12.92 0.97
N PHE A 162 0.19 12.14 -0.09
CA PHE A 162 0.23 12.66 -1.45
C PHE A 162 -0.89 13.67 -1.70
N MET A 163 -2.12 13.38 -1.24
CA MET A 163 -3.26 14.29 -1.36
C MET A 163 -3.04 15.59 -0.58
N GLU A 164 -2.48 15.51 0.63
CA GLU A 164 -2.11 16.68 1.42
C GLU A 164 -1.03 17.52 0.72
N ALA A 165 0.01 16.88 0.20
CA ALA A 165 1.06 17.54 -0.58
C ALA A 165 0.53 18.16 -1.88
N ALA A 166 -0.50 17.56 -2.47
CA ALA A 166 -1.16 18.06 -3.67
C ALA A 166 -2.07 19.27 -3.38
N ALA A 167 -2.73 19.34 -2.22
CA ALA A 167 -3.79 20.33 -1.94
C ALA A 167 -3.34 21.79 -2.14
N GLY A 168 -2.08 22.12 -1.86
CA GLY A 168 -1.51 23.47 -2.06
C GLY A 168 -0.74 23.68 -3.37
N ARG A 169 -0.63 22.65 -4.21
CA ARG A 169 0.21 22.65 -5.44
C ARG A 169 -0.55 22.29 -6.70
N ALA A 170 -1.65 21.56 -6.56
CA ALA A 170 -2.52 21.18 -7.65
C ALA A 170 -3.21 22.42 -8.21
N LYS A 171 -3.32 22.48 -9.53
CA LYS A 171 -4.22 23.43 -10.15
C LYS A 171 -5.66 23.04 -9.87
N SER A 172 -6.51 24.04 -9.66
CA SER A 172 -7.96 23.85 -9.65
C SER A 172 -8.42 23.26 -10.99
N ARG A 173 -9.56 22.58 -11.01
CA ARG A 173 -10.11 22.02 -12.24
C ARG A 173 -10.34 23.13 -13.28
N GLU A 174 -10.80 24.30 -12.83
CA GLU A 174 -11.03 25.48 -13.67
C GLU A 174 -9.73 25.97 -14.33
N GLU A 175 -8.63 26.04 -13.58
CA GLU A 175 -7.31 26.41 -14.12
C GLU A 175 -6.72 25.37 -15.07
N ILE A 176 -7.03 24.09 -14.89
CA ILE A 176 -6.64 23.02 -15.82
C ILE A 176 -7.43 23.17 -17.13
N LEU A 177 -8.75 23.42 -17.04
CA LEU A 177 -9.63 23.56 -18.19
C LEU A 177 -9.44 24.87 -18.96
N SER A 178 -8.84 25.90 -18.35
CA SER A 178 -8.69 27.22 -18.98
C SER A 178 -7.88 27.20 -20.28
N ILE A 179 -7.02 26.19 -20.48
CA ILE A 179 -6.31 25.99 -21.75
C ILE A 179 -7.27 25.78 -22.93
N LEU A 180 -8.47 25.25 -22.67
CA LEU A 180 -9.49 25.02 -23.69
C LEU A 180 -10.13 26.31 -24.21
N GLU A 181 -10.00 27.42 -23.47
CA GLU A 181 -10.50 28.74 -23.88
C GLU A 181 -9.48 29.53 -24.70
N THR A 182 -8.26 28.99 -24.88
CA THR A 182 -7.24 29.59 -25.74
C THR A 182 -7.60 29.45 -27.23
N PRO A 183 -6.99 30.25 -28.13
CA PRO A 183 -7.29 30.18 -29.57
C PRO A 183 -7.19 28.76 -30.13
N SER A 184 -8.10 28.43 -31.04
CA SER A 184 -8.12 27.15 -31.76
C SER A 184 -6.77 26.85 -32.44
N PRO A 185 -6.36 25.56 -32.55
CA PRO A 185 -5.07 25.21 -33.13
C PRO A 185 -4.97 25.63 -34.60
N SER A 186 -3.80 25.92 -35.14
CA SER A 186 -3.66 26.11 -36.59
C SER A 186 -4.07 24.86 -37.38
N GLY A 187 -4.44 25.02 -38.65
CA GLY A 187 -4.78 23.88 -39.51
C GLY A 187 -3.65 22.84 -39.64
N GLN A 188 -2.39 23.28 -39.56
CA GLN A 188 -1.22 22.40 -39.58
C GLN A 188 -1.08 21.59 -38.28
N GLU A 189 -1.24 22.24 -37.13
CA GLU A 189 -1.23 21.56 -35.82
C GLU A 189 -2.37 20.55 -35.72
N LEU A 190 -3.55 20.92 -36.23
CA LEU A 190 -4.72 20.06 -36.25
C LEU A 190 -4.53 18.85 -37.18
N ALA A 191 -3.97 19.06 -38.37
CA ALA A 191 -3.63 17.98 -39.30
C ALA A 191 -2.60 17.01 -38.68
N LYS A 192 -1.59 17.53 -37.98
CA LYS A 192 -0.60 16.72 -37.25
C LYS A 192 -1.25 15.91 -36.12
N LEU A 193 -2.19 16.51 -35.39
CA LEU A 193 -2.91 15.86 -34.30
C LEU A 193 -3.78 14.69 -34.81
N ILE A 194 -4.52 14.93 -35.89
CA ILE A 194 -5.50 13.99 -36.46
C ILE A 194 -4.80 12.85 -37.23
N GLY A 195 -3.72 13.16 -37.94
CA GLY A 195 -3.00 12.19 -38.76
C GLY A 195 -3.86 11.63 -39.89
N ASP A 196 -4.01 10.32 -39.95
CA ASP A 196 -4.74 9.57 -40.98
C ASP A 196 -6.23 9.36 -40.67
N VAL A 197 -6.74 9.95 -39.59
CA VAL A 197 -8.14 9.77 -39.17
C VAL A 197 -9.06 10.75 -39.91
N SER A 198 -10.11 10.24 -40.55
CA SER A 198 -11.15 11.09 -41.11
C SER A 198 -12.17 11.49 -40.03
N VAL A 199 -12.25 12.79 -39.74
CA VAL A 199 -13.27 13.38 -38.86
C VAL A 199 -14.33 14.08 -39.72
N PRO A 200 -15.54 13.51 -39.86
CA PRO A 200 -16.58 14.08 -40.73
C PRO A 200 -16.97 15.47 -40.26
N ASN A 201 -17.08 16.41 -41.21
CA ASN A 201 -17.56 17.78 -40.96
C ASN A 201 -16.78 18.55 -39.88
N LEU A 202 -15.49 18.28 -39.72
CA LEU A 202 -14.65 19.00 -38.76
C LEU A 202 -14.63 20.51 -39.07
N LYS A 203 -15.21 21.30 -38.18
CA LYS A 203 -15.24 22.77 -38.26
C LYS A 203 -14.15 23.37 -37.38
N HIS A 204 -13.51 24.41 -37.90
CA HIS A 204 -12.56 25.19 -37.14
C HIS A 204 -13.31 26.17 -36.22
N GLY A 205 -13.29 25.91 -34.91
CA GLY A 205 -13.87 26.78 -33.90
C GLY A 205 -13.00 28.01 -33.60
N LYS A 206 -13.49 28.89 -32.73
CA LYS A 206 -12.75 30.03 -32.18
C LYS A 206 -11.78 29.60 -31.08
N THR A 207 -12.16 28.60 -30.28
CA THR A 207 -11.39 28.11 -29.13
C THR A 207 -10.94 26.66 -29.32
N MET A 208 -9.92 26.26 -28.55
CA MET A 208 -9.49 24.86 -28.45
C MET A 208 -10.67 23.94 -28.09
N ARG A 209 -11.58 24.37 -27.18
CA ARG A 209 -12.77 23.60 -26.80
C ARG A 209 -13.67 23.28 -27.99
N GLU A 210 -14.04 24.30 -28.76
CA GLU A 210 -14.95 24.16 -29.90
C GLU A 210 -14.38 23.21 -30.96
N THR A 211 -13.07 23.26 -31.21
CA THR A 211 -12.40 22.41 -32.19
C THR A 211 -12.15 20.99 -31.67
N LEU A 212 -11.59 20.83 -30.47
CA LEU A 212 -11.22 19.52 -29.92
C LEU A 212 -12.42 18.67 -29.49
N SER A 213 -13.54 19.31 -29.12
CA SER A 213 -14.78 18.60 -28.76
C SER A 213 -15.37 17.77 -29.90
N GLN A 214 -15.03 18.09 -31.16
CA GLN A 214 -15.41 17.35 -32.36
C GLN A 214 -14.52 16.13 -32.62
N ILE A 215 -13.36 16.04 -31.97
CA ILE A 215 -12.37 14.96 -32.12
C ILE A 215 -12.52 13.92 -31.01
N VAL A 216 -12.81 14.38 -29.79
CA VAL A 216 -12.97 13.49 -28.63
C VAL A 216 -14.33 12.78 -28.68
N PRO A 217 -14.37 11.44 -28.66
CA PRO A 217 -15.59 10.63 -28.72
C PRO A 217 -16.70 11.10 -27.78
N THR A 218 -17.92 11.24 -28.29
CA THR A 218 -19.09 11.61 -27.48
C THR A 218 -19.59 10.45 -26.61
N SER A 219 -19.23 9.22 -26.96
CA SER A 219 -19.47 8.00 -26.19
C SER A 219 -18.71 7.94 -24.87
N PHE A 220 -17.67 8.76 -24.70
CA PHE A 220 -16.88 8.80 -23.46
C PHE A 220 -17.57 9.68 -22.40
N PRO A 221 -17.40 9.39 -21.09
CA PRO A 221 -18.00 10.20 -20.03
C PRO A 221 -17.57 11.67 -20.10
N GLY A 222 -18.47 12.61 -19.81
CA GLY A 222 -18.21 14.06 -19.96
C GLY A 222 -16.94 14.54 -19.24
N ALA A 223 -16.74 14.13 -17.98
CA ALA A 223 -15.53 14.48 -17.22
C ALA A 223 -14.23 13.95 -17.87
N ILE A 224 -14.29 12.75 -18.46
CA ILE A 224 -13.17 12.14 -19.19
C ILE A 224 -12.92 12.87 -20.51
N ARG A 225 -13.99 13.30 -21.20
CA ARG A 225 -13.87 14.08 -22.43
C ARG A 225 -13.15 15.40 -22.20
N ASP A 226 -13.47 16.09 -21.10
CA ASP A 226 -12.77 17.31 -20.70
C ASP A 226 -11.28 17.09 -20.51
N GLU A 227 -10.89 16.04 -19.76
CA GLU A 227 -9.48 15.68 -19.55
C GLU A 227 -8.76 15.34 -20.86
N LEU A 228 -9.42 14.63 -21.78
CA LEU A 228 -8.86 14.30 -23.09
C LEU A 228 -8.70 15.53 -23.98
N MET A 229 -9.65 16.46 -23.97
CA MET A 229 -9.50 17.73 -24.70
C MET A 229 -8.30 18.52 -24.16
N VAL A 230 -8.14 18.62 -22.84
CA VAL A 230 -6.98 19.29 -22.23
C VAL A 230 -5.68 18.60 -22.62
N PHE A 231 -5.66 17.27 -22.58
CA PHE A 231 -4.52 16.47 -23.01
C PHE A 231 -4.13 16.78 -24.46
N LEU A 232 -5.08 16.75 -25.40
CA LEU A 232 -4.80 17.05 -26.81
C LEU A 232 -4.33 18.49 -27.01
N ALA A 233 -4.87 19.45 -26.25
CA ALA A 233 -4.40 20.84 -26.28
C ALA A 233 -2.93 20.95 -25.87
N HIS A 234 -2.50 20.19 -24.85
CA HIS A 234 -1.09 20.11 -24.46
C HIS A 234 -0.22 19.41 -25.51
N VAL A 235 -0.72 18.34 -26.15
CA VAL A 235 -0.03 17.67 -27.26
C VAL A 235 0.23 18.65 -28.42
N ILE A 236 -0.77 19.46 -28.78
CA ILE A 236 -0.64 20.48 -29.83
C ILE A 236 0.45 21.49 -29.48
N LYS A 237 0.41 22.06 -28.27
CA LYS A 237 1.40 23.06 -27.84
C LYS A 237 2.83 22.50 -27.80
N SER A 238 2.98 21.20 -27.59
CA SER A 238 4.30 20.52 -27.56
C SER A 238 5.29 21.18 -26.60
N GLU A 239 4.79 21.74 -25.49
CA GLU A 239 5.59 22.45 -24.50
C GLU A 239 6.26 21.48 -23.53
N ILE A 240 7.58 21.57 -23.41
CA ILE A 240 8.34 20.87 -22.37
C ILE A 240 8.23 21.69 -21.08
N PRO A 241 7.86 21.08 -19.93
CA PRO A 241 7.78 21.80 -18.67
C PRO A 241 9.12 22.43 -18.26
N GLU A 242 9.12 23.70 -17.88
CA GLU A 242 10.29 24.40 -17.35
C GLU A 242 10.49 24.18 -15.84
N GLU A 243 9.42 23.77 -15.15
CA GLU A 243 9.42 23.49 -13.72
C GLU A 243 10.13 22.18 -13.37
N ASP A 244 10.48 21.98 -12.09
CA ASP A 244 11.05 20.71 -11.61
C ASP A 244 10.05 19.56 -11.84
N PRO A 245 10.50 18.36 -12.29
CA PRO A 245 9.68 17.16 -12.35
C PRO A 245 8.74 16.94 -11.15
N LEU A 246 9.22 17.19 -9.93
CA LEU A 246 8.44 17.04 -8.70
C LEU A 246 7.34 18.09 -8.55
N ALA A 247 7.59 19.33 -8.98
CA ALA A 247 6.55 20.36 -8.99
C ALA A 247 5.50 20.05 -10.07
N TYR A 248 5.97 19.59 -11.25
CA TYR A 248 5.12 19.20 -12.35
C TYR A 248 4.13 18.08 -11.98
N SER A 249 4.57 17.04 -11.26
CA SER A 249 3.71 15.91 -10.90
C SER A 249 2.50 16.28 -10.04
N PHE A 250 2.59 17.32 -9.21
CA PHE A 250 1.44 17.74 -8.39
C PHE A 250 0.40 18.55 -9.16
N LYS A 251 0.81 19.22 -10.24
CA LYS A 251 0.01 20.20 -10.98
C LYS A 251 -1.31 19.65 -11.50
N TYR A 252 -1.32 18.37 -11.92
CA TYR A 252 -2.49 17.69 -12.51
C TYR A 252 -3.06 16.57 -11.64
N SER A 253 -2.67 16.48 -10.37
CA SER A 253 -3.08 15.42 -9.44
C SER A 253 -4.60 15.34 -9.21
N ALA A 254 -5.35 16.43 -9.48
CA ALA A 254 -6.80 16.45 -9.44
C ALA A 254 -7.48 15.69 -10.61
N THR A 255 -6.72 15.31 -11.64
CA THR A 255 -7.21 14.71 -12.90
C THR A 255 -6.34 13.52 -13.30
N THR A 256 -6.69 12.34 -12.79
CA THR A 256 -5.84 11.14 -12.89
C THR A 256 -5.59 10.67 -14.33
N LEU A 257 -6.55 10.79 -15.24
CA LEU A 257 -6.35 10.35 -16.63
C LEU A 257 -5.40 11.32 -17.35
N LEU A 258 -5.66 12.63 -17.22
CA LEU A 258 -4.81 13.67 -17.79
C LEU A 258 -3.37 13.54 -17.35
N GLU A 259 -3.12 13.40 -16.03
CA GLU A 259 -1.78 13.26 -15.47
C GLU A 259 -1.02 12.07 -16.09
N ASN A 260 -1.65 10.90 -16.15
CA ASN A 260 -1.04 9.70 -16.71
C ASN A 260 -0.69 9.87 -18.21
N LEU A 261 -1.60 10.45 -19.00
CA LEU A 261 -1.37 10.65 -20.43
C LEU A 261 -0.28 11.69 -20.69
N LEU A 262 -0.25 12.79 -19.93
CA LEU A 262 0.80 13.80 -20.04
C LEU A 262 2.16 13.24 -19.66
N ASN A 263 2.26 12.51 -18.55
CA ASN A 263 3.51 11.88 -18.11
C ASN A 263 4.07 10.93 -19.18
N GLY A 264 3.20 10.17 -19.84
CA GLY A 264 3.59 9.32 -20.98
C GLY A 264 3.98 10.12 -22.22
N HIS A 265 3.28 11.21 -22.52
CA HIS A 265 3.56 12.05 -23.69
C HIS A 265 4.88 12.84 -23.59
N LEU A 266 5.35 13.16 -22.38
CA LEU A 266 6.65 13.79 -22.19
C LEU A 266 7.80 12.95 -22.74
N ILE A 267 7.67 11.62 -22.73
CA ILE A 267 8.72 10.71 -23.16
C ILE A 267 9.12 10.94 -24.63
N PRO A 268 8.20 10.78 -25.62
CA PRO A 268 8.54 11.06 -27.02
C PRO A 268 8.88 12.54 -27.25
N LEU A 269 8.31 13.47 -26.47
CA LEU A 269 8.63 14.90 -26.60
C LEU A 269 10.10 15.21 -26.25
N PHE A 270 10.62 14.61 -25.18
CA PHE A 270 12.03 14.74 -24.80
C PHE A 270 12.97 13.95 -25.71
N ASP A 271 12.54 12.79 -26.21
CA ASP A 271 13.33 11.93 -27.10
C ASP A 271 13.34 12.42 -28.56
N GLY A 272 12.45 13.36 -28.90
CA GLY A 272 12.29 13.84 -30.27
C GLY A 272 11.73 12.78 -31.21
N THR A 273 10.98 11.81 -30.67
CA THR A 273 10.35 10.73 -31.44
C THR A 273 8.88 11.04 -31.68
N ASP A 274 8.28 10.36 -32.67
CA ASP A 274 6.85 10.48 -32.90
C ASP A 274 6.04 9.96 -31.69
N TRP A 275 5.01 10.72 -31.32
CA TRP A 275 4.08 10.32 -30.28
C TRP A 275 2.97 9.43 -30.86
N PRO A 276 2.34 8.55 -30.04
CA PRO A 276 1.31 7.62 -30.52
C PRO A 276 0.12 8.35 -31.15
N SER A 277 -0.47 7.86 -32.23
CA SER A 277 -1.64 8.48 -32.87
C SER A 277 -2.88 8.51 -31.98
N TYR A 278 -2.94 9.45 -31.03
CA TYR A 278 -3.93 9.47 -29.95
C TYR A 278 -5.37 9.50 -30.48
N VAL A 279 -5.64 10.33 -31.49
CA VAL A 279 -6.97 10.44 -32.12
C VAL A 279 -7.40 9.12 -32.76
N LYS A 280 -6.48 8.42 -33.41
CA LYS A 280 -6.73 7.10 -34.00
C LYS A 280 -7.06 6.07 -32.93
N LEU A 281 -6.27 6.03 -31.85
CA LEU A 281 -6.50 5.12 -30.73
C LEU A 281 -7.86 5.38 -30.06
N MET A 282 -8.24 6.65 -29.85
CA MET A 282 -9.56 7.01 -29.32
C MET A 282 -10.69 6.57 -30.25
N THR A 283 -10.54 6.81 -31.56
CA THR A 283 -11.55 6.45 -32.57
C THR A 283 -11.74 4.93 -32.67
N LEU A 284 -10.64 4.18 -32.66
CA LEU A 284 -10.69 2.71 -32.65
C LEU A 284 -11.31 2.17 -31.36
N ALA A 285 -11.00 2.78 -30.21
CA ALA A 285 -11.58 2.39 -28.93
C ALA A 285 -13.10 2.61 -28.91
N GLU A 286 -13.56 3.79 -29.35
CA GLU A 286 -14.98 4.11 -29.48
C GLU A 286 -15.73 3.09 -30.35
N ARG A 287 -15.12 2.67 -31.46
CA ARG A 287 -15.72 1.71 -32.39
C ARG A 287 -15.65 0.25 -31.92
N GLY A 288 -15.02 -0.02 -30.77
CA GLY A 288 -14.76 -1.39 -30.32
C GLY A 288 -13.78 -2.16 -31.23
N GLN A 289 -12.96 -1.43 -31.99
CA GLN A 289 -12.00 -1.96 -32.97
C GLN A 289 -10.55 -1.86 -32.49
N LEU A 290 -10.33 -1.34 -31.28
CA LEU A 290 -8.99 -1.24 -30.71
C LEU A 290 -8.52 -2.62 -30.24
N ASP A 291 -7.38 -3.06 -30.75
CA ASP A 291 -6.74 -4.29 -30.31
C ASP A 291 -6.52 -4.29 -28.81
N LEU A 292 -6.74 -5.45 -28.20
CA LEU A 292 -6.47 -5.62 -26.78
C LEU A 292 -4.99 -5.31 -26.47
N PRO A 293 -4.70 -4.75 -25.29
CA PRO A 293 -3.36 -4.63 -24.77
C PRO A 293 -2.66 -6.00 -24.76
N LYS A 294 -1.33 -6.01 -24.94
CA LYS A 294 -0.49 -7.20 -24.78
C LYS A 294 -0.61 -7.79 -23.37
N ARG A 295 -0.76 -6.92 -22.36
CA ARG A 295 -0.98 -7.33 -20.98
C ARG A 295 -2.41 -7.84 -20.76
N ALA A 296 -2.56 -8.83 -19.90
CA ALA A 296 -3.89 -9.25 -19.46
C ALA A 296 -4.64 -8.09 -18.75
N ILE A 297 -5.89 -7.86 -19.14
CA ILE A 297 -6.78 -6.85 -18.55
C ILE A 297 -8.08 -7.48 -18.06
N SER A 298 -8.74 -6.84 -17.09
CA SER A 298 -10.05 -7.28 -16.60
C SER A 298 -11.15 -7.00 -17.64
N GLU A 299 -12.25 -7.76 -17.55
CA GLU A 299 -13.44 -7.52 -18.39
C GLU A 299 -14.03 -6.12 -18.19
N SER A 300 -13.95 -5.55 -16.99
CA SER A 300 -14.38 -4.16 -16.73
C SER A 300 -13.60 -3.12 -17.55
N VAL A 301 -12.31 -3.36 -17.77
CA VAL A 301 -11.45 -2.50 -18.59
C VAL A 301 -11.73 -2.73 -20.07
N LYS A 302 -11.87 -4.00 -20.48
CA LYS A 302 -12.18 -4.38 -21.87
C LYS A 302 -13.50 -3.78 -22.35
N ASN A 303 -14.50 -3.71 -21.47
CA ASN A 303 -15.82 -3.16 -21.78
C ASN A 303 -15.90 -1.63 -21.62
N SER A 304 -14.78 -0.94 -21.31
CA SER A 304 -14.73 0.51 -21.15
C SER A 304 -13.78 1.13 -22.19
N PRO A 305 -14.32 1.72 -23.29
CA PRO A 305 -13.52 2.24 -24.39
C PRO A 305 -12.41 3.21 -23.98
N TRP A 306 -12.70 4.14 -23.08
CA TRP A 306 -11.71 5.15 -22.66
C TRP A 306 -10.61 4.56 -21.76
N LEU A 307 -10.92 3.54 -20.95
CA LEU A 307 -9.91 2.81 -20.17
C LEU A 307 -9.02 2.00 -21.10
N LEU A 308 -9.61 1.31 -22.09
CA LEU A 308 -8.88 0.55 -23.09
C LEU A 308 -7.91 1.46 -23.87
N PHE A 309 -8.38 2.63 -24.30
CA PHE A 309 -7.56 3.68 -24.92
C PHE A 309 -6.36 4.06 -24.04
N SER A 310 -6.60 4.44 -22.78
CA SER A 310 -5.54 4.89 -21.86
C SER A 310 -4.45 3.84 -21.68
N ILE A 311 -4.85 2.58 -21.51
CA ILE A 311 -3.92 1.46 -21.37
C ILE A 311 -3.14 1.22 -22.66
N LYS A 312 -3.80 1.29 -23.81
CA LYS A 312 -3.14 1.08 -25.09
C LYS A 312 -2.11 2.16 -25.38
N CYS A 313 -2.40 3.42 -25.06
CA CYS A 313 -1.43 4.52 -25.17
C CYS A 313 -0.14 4.22 -24.40
N ALA A 314 -0.25 3.70 -23.18
CA ALA A 314 0.91 3.34 -22.37
C ALA A 314 1.78 2.23 -23.00
N GLU A 315 1.23 1.37 -23.87
CA GLU A 315 2.01 0.36 -24.60
C GLU A 315 2.86 0.95 -25.72
N HIS A 316 2.45 2.09 -26.26
CA HIS A 316 3.17 2.77 -27.34
C HIS A 316 4.25 3.72 -26.84
N HIS A 317 4.24 4.08 -25.56
CA HIS A 317 5.29 4.91 -24.97
C HIS A 317 6.57 4.10 -24.76
N SER A 318 7.72 4.65 -25.15
CA SER A 318 9.01 4.10 -24.76
C SER A 318 9.18 4.16 -23.23
N SER A 319 10.01 3.29 -22.68
CA SER A 319 10.25 3.23 -21.24
C SER A 319 11.61 3.82 -20.90
N TRP A 320 11.65 4.77 -19.96
CA TRP A 320 12.89 5.29 -19.37
C TRP A 320 13.34 4.49 -18.14
N LEU A 321 12.83 3.28 -17.96
CA LEU A 321 13.17 2.39 -16.85
C LEU A 321 14.68 2.14 -16.76
N ASN A 322 15.36 2.00 -17.91
CA ASN A 322 16.82 1.84 -17.97
C ASN A 322 17.58 2.98 -17.27
N ILE A 323 17.08 4.23 -17.36
CA ILE A 323 17.69 5.41 -16.72
C ILE A 323 17.57 5.32 -15.20
N ALA A 324 16.38 4.95 -14.71
CA ALA A 324 16.13 4.75 -13.29
C ALA A 324 16.95 3.58 -12.74
N ILE A 325 17.00 2.45 -13.46
CA ILE A 325 17.82 1.27 -13.13
C ILE A 325 19.29 1.64 -13.02
N SER A 326 19.82 2.41 -13.99
CA SER A 326 21.21 2.85 -13.97
C SER A 326 21.50 3.69 -12.71
N SER A 327 20.58 4.60 -12.36
CA SER A 327 20.70 5.43 -11.16
C SER A 327 20.68 4.61 -9.87
N ALA A 328 19.83 3.59 -9.78
CA ALA A 328 19.80 2.68 -8.64
C ALA A 328 21.07 1.81 -8.56
N ILE A 329 21.61 1.33 -9.69
CA ILE A 329 22.89 0.61 -9.74
C ILE A 329 24.03 1.49 -9.24
N ASP A 330 24.11 2.74 -9.69
CA ASP A 330 25.13 3.70 -9.27
C ASP A 330 25.06 3.97 -7.76
N LEU A 331 23.85 4.15 -7.22
CA LEU A 331 23.62 4.32 -5.79
C LEU A 331 24.07 3.09 -4.98
N ASN A 332 23.67 1.89 -5.40
CA ASN A 332 24.07 0.63 -4.76
C ASN A 332 25.59 0.41 -4.78
N LYS A 333 26.28 0.81 -5.86
CA LYS A 333 27.74 0.73 -5.99
C LYS A 333 28.48 1.78 -5.17
N SER A 334 27.87 2.94 -4.93
CA SER A 334 28.52 4.08 -4.27
C SER A 334 28.89 3.85 -2.81
N GLY A 335 28.19 2.94 -2.12
CA GLY A 335 28.29 2.75 -0.67
C GLY A 335 27.79 3.93 0.16
N LYS A 336 27.22 4.97 -0.47
CA LYS A 336 26.71 6.17 0.20
C LYS A 336 25.23 6.00 0.55
N ILE A 337 24.87 6.52 1.72
CA ILE A 337 23.47 6.68 2.12
C ILE A 337 22.95 7.95 1.47
N VAL A 338 21.89 7.85 0.67
CA VAL A 338 21.26 8.93 -0.09
C VAL A 338 19.78 8.90 0.24
N LEU A 339 19.28 10.00 0.80
CA LEU A 339 17.92 10.16 1.32
C LEU A 339 17.22 11.32 0.60
N GLY A 340 17.25 11.28 -0.73
CA GLY A 340 16.70 12.27 -1.67
C GLY A 340 17.02 11.82 -3.09
N LEU A 341 16.43 12.46 -4.12
CA LEU A 341 16.70 12.04 -5.50
C LEU A 341 18.17 12.28 -5.85
N PRO A 342 18.85 11.32 -6.50
CA PRO A 342 20.26 11.48 -6.86
C PRO A 342 20.45 12.60 -7.89
N THR A 343 19.48 12.81 -8.79
CA THR A 343 19.46 13.98 -9.66
C THR A 343 18.75 15.13 -8.95
N THR A 344 19.52 16.13 -8.50
CA THR A 344 18.99 17.27 -7.73
C THR A 344 18.13 18.23 -8.56
N ARG A 345 17.24 18.97 -7.89
CA ARG A 345 16.47 20.09 -8.48
C ARG A 345 17.34 21.10 -9.23
N SER A 346 18.49 21.46 -8.66
CA SER A 346 19.40 22.43 -9.28
C SER A 346 20.03 21.88 -10.56
N SER A 347 20.30 20.57 -10.63
CA SER A 347 20.78 19.92 -11.85
C SER A 347 19.69 19.87 -12.93
N ALA A 348 18.47 19.46 -12.55
CA ALA A 348 17.32 19.37 -13.46
C ALA A 348 16.96 20.72 -14.10
N LYS A 349 17.10 21.83 -13.38
CA LYS A 349 16.91 23.19 -13.93
C LYS A 349 17.96 23.60 -14.97
N ARG A 350 19.15 22.99 -14.96
CA ARG A 350 20.27 23.40 -15.83
C ARG A 350 20.22 22.74 -17.21
N THR A 351 19.72 21.51 -17.31
CA THR A 351 19.76 20.75 -18.56
C THR A 351 18.54 19.85 -18.74
N ARG A 352 18.07 19.70 -19.98
CA ARG A 352 16.99 18.77 -20.33
C ARG A 352 17.33 17.31 -20.00
N THR A 353 18.59 16.92 -20.15
CA THR A 353 19.06 15.57 -19.82
C THR A 353 18.93 15.27 -18.33
N ALA A 354 19.29 16.21 -17.45
CA ALA A 354 19.10 16.06 -16.01
C ALA A 354 17.61 16.07 -15.63
N TRP A 355 16.81 16.90 -16.29
CA TRP A 355 15.35 16.91 -16.11
C TRP A 355 14.76 15.53 -16.42
N LYS A 356 15.06 14.99 -17.61
CA LYS A 356 14.66 13.64 -18.06
C LYS A 356 15.08 12.57 -17.06
N LYS A 357 16.34 12.61 -16.59
CA LYS A 357 16.86 11.66 -15.62
C LYS A 357 16.09 11.70 -14.30
N ARG A 358 15.88 12.90 -13.73
CA ARG A 358 15.12 13.09 -12.50
C ARG A 358 13.65 12.65 -12.64
N PHE A 359 13.02 12.96 -13.76
CA PHE A 359 11.66 12.50 -14.05
C PHE A 359 11.59 10.97 -14.15
N ALA A 360 12.55 10.32 -14.81
CA ALA A 360 12.62 8.86 -14.88
C ALA A 360 12.81 8.22 -13.49
N GLU A 361 13.70 8.77 -12.65
CA GLU A 361 13.90 8.34 -11.26
C GLU A 361 12.59 8.40 -10.46
N MET A 362 11.79 9.45 -10.62
CA MET A 362 10.50 9.59 -9.95
C MET A 362 9.41 8.68 -10.53
N ASN A 363 9.23 8.69 -11.85
CA ASN A 363 8.14 7.97 -12.52
C ASN A 363 8.27 6.45 -12.35
N HIS A 364 9.50 5.95 -12.23
CA HIS A 364 9.79 4.55 -11.90
C HIS A 364 10.07 4.32 -10.41
N GLY A 365 9.65 5.24 -9.53
CA GLY A 365 9.63 5.07 -8.07
C GLY A 365 10.98 4.62 -7.49
N LEU A 366 12.06 5.32 -7.84
CA LEU A 366 13.37 5.08 -7.24
C LEU A 366 13.27 5.26 -5.72
N LYS A 367 13.57 4.19 -4.98
CA LYS A 367 13.37 4.12 -3.54
C LYS A 367 14.56 3.53 -2.82
N VAL A 368 14.71 3.90 -1.55
CA VAL A 368 15.66 3.29 -0.62
C VAL A 368 14.92 2.31 0.29
N TYR A 369 15.38 1.07 0.32
CA TYR A 369 14.85 -0.01 1.13
C TYR A 369 15.87 -0.45 2.17
N GLY A 370 15.42 -0.64 3.40
CA GLY A 370 16.20 -1.15 4.51
C GLY A 370 15.79 -2.58 4.87
N ASN A 371 16.68 -3.55 4.64
CA ASN A 371 16.49 -4.90 5.15
C ASN A 371 17.07 -5.01 6.56
N LEU A 372 16.21 -5.19 7.55
CA LEU A 372 16.57 -5.39 8.94
C LEU A 372 16.64 -6.88 9.26
N ASN A 373 17.60 -7.30 10.09
CA ASN A 373 17.61 -8.64 10.67
C ASN A 373 16.79 -8.66 11.98
N PRO A 374 15.59 -9.27 12.02
CA PRO A 374 14.78 -9.29 13.24
C PRO A 374 15.48 -10.00 14.41
N SER A 375 16.27 -11.04 14.12
CA SER A 375 16.95 -11.82 15.15
C SER A 375 17.97 -11.00 15.94
N SER A 376 18.66 -10.06 15.27
CA SER A 376 19.58 -9.11 15.90
C SER A 376 18.90 -8.17 16.91
N LEU A 377 17.57 -8.10 16.89
CA LEU A 377 16.78 -7.28 17.80
C LEU A 377 16.08 -8.12 18.88
N GLY A 378 16.27 -9.45 18.91
CA GLY A 378 15.49 -10.33 19.79
C GLY A 378 14.06 -10.55 19.31
N LEU A 379 13.80 -10.34 18.01
CA LEU A 379 12.53 -10.59 17.35
C LEU A 379 12.64 -11.82 16.44
N ALA A 380 11.53 -12.54 16.29
CA ALA A 380 11.35 -13.63 15.34
C ALA A 380 10.35 -13.22 14.25
N GLU A 381 10.59 -13.66 13.02
CA GLU A 381 9.60 -13.55 11.95
C GLU A 381 8.83 -14.87 11.82
N LEU A 382 7.51 -14.80 11.79
CA LEU A 382 6.63 -15.96 11.67
C LEU A 382 5.82 -15.87 10.37
N VAL A 383 5.63 -17.02 9.72
CA VAL A 383 4.82 -17.14 8.50
C VAL A 383 3.63 -18.05 8.79
N TYR A 384 2.42 -17.54 8.59
CA TYR A 384 1.20 -18.35 8.56
C TYR A 384 0.67 -18.41 7.13
N ILE A 385 0.37 -19.62 6.64
CA ILE A 385 -0.33 -19.83 5.37
C ILE A 385 -1.60 -20.62 5.65
N GLY A 386 -2.77 -20.03 5.39
CA GLY A 386 -4.04 -20.72 5.53
C GLY A 386 -5.24 -19.80 5.41
N ALA A 387 -6.43 -20.39 5.46
CA ALA A 387 -7.68 -19.66 5.25
C ALA A 387 -8.39 -19.23 6.56
N ALA A 388 -7.91 -19.68 7.73
CA ALA A 388 -8.66 -19.55 8.98
C ALA A 388 -8.40 -18.22 9.74
N TYR A 389 -7.24 -17.60 9.50
CA TYR A 389 -6.81 -16.41 10.23
C TYR A 389 -6.54 -15.31 9.23
N ARG A 390 -7.24 -14.20 9.38
CA ARG A 390 -7.11 -13.07 8.42
C ARG A 390 -7.30 -11.68 9.04
N TRP A 391 -7.43 -11.54 10.38
CA TRP A 391 -7.54 -10.23 11.04
C TRP A 391 -6.17 -9.61 11.27
N THR A 392 -6.11 -8.29 11.11
CA THR A 392 -4.93 -7.49 11.41
C THR A 392 -4.71 -7.41 12.92
N HIS A 393 -3.45 -7.45 13.35
CA HIS A 393 -3.03 -7.30 14.74
C HIS A 393 -1.66 -6.63 14.79
N ARG A 394 -1.26 -6.11 15.96
CA ARG A 394 -0.04 -5.29 16.10
C ARG A 394 1.27 -5.94 15.66
N HIS A 395 1.40 -7.27 15.71
CA HIS A 395 2.59 -7.98 15.23
C HIS A 395 2.61 -8.23 13.72
N MET A 396 1.52 -7.93 13.01
CA MET A 396 1.41 -8.17 11.57
C MET A 396 2.28 -7.19 10.79
N LYS A 397 3.17 -7.74 9.96
CA LYS A 397 4.01 -7.00 9.01
C LYS A 397 3.28 -6.77 7.70
N PHE A 398 2.68 -7.83 7.16
CA PHE A 398 1.78 -7.76 6.00
C PHE A 398 0.91 -9.02 5.89
N ILE A 399 -0.17 -8.91 5.11
CA ILE A 399 -1.04 -10.00 4.73
C ILE A 399 -1.33 -9.95 3.24
N THR A 400 -1.40 -11.11 2.61
CA THR A 400 -1.74 -11.22 1.20
C THR A 400 -2.64 -12.42 0.95
N ARG A 401 -3.65 -12.27 0.09
CA ARG A 401 -4.46 -13.37 -0.41
C ARG A 401 -3.75 -14.04 -1.58
N LEU A 402 -3.72 -15.37 -1.59
CA LEU A 402 -3.06 -16.17 -2.60
C LEU A 402 -4.09 -16.93 -3.46
N GLY A 403 -3.95 -16.84 -4.78
CA GLY A 403 -4.82 -17.52 -5.74
C GLY A 403 -6.11 -16.76 -6.07
N ALA A 404 -7.04 -17.44 -6.72
CA ALA A 404 -8.29 -16.86 -7.22
C ALA A 404 -9.21 -16.34 -6.10
N MET A 405 -10.04 -15.35 -6.43
CA MET A 405 -11.05 -14.77 -5.53
C MET A 405 -12.11 -15.83 -5.22
N GLY A 406 -12.04 -16.43 -4.02
CA GLY A 406 -13.03 -17.36 -3.50
C GLY A 406 -12.97 -17.43 -1.97
N GLU A 407 -14.05 -17.85 -1.33
CA GLU A 407 -14.19 -17.82 0.15
C GLU A 407 -13.09 -18.60 0.90
N ARG A 408 -12.49 -19.61 0.24
CA ARG A 408 -11.46 -20.50 0.80
C ARG A 408 -10.04 -20.19 0.31
N ALA A 409 -9.80 -19.04 -0.32
CA ALA A 409 -8.45 -18.68 -0.76
C ALA A 409 -7.48 -18.60 0.44
N PRO A 410 -6.30 -19.26 0.38
CA PRO A 410 -5.32 -19.18 1.44
C PRO A 410 -4.78 -17.75 1.55
N HIS A 411 -4.58 -17.30 2.78
CA HIS A 411 -3.90 -16.06 3.09
C HIS A 411 -2.51 -16.38 3.61
N MET A 412 -1.54 -15.57 3.21
CA MET A 412 -0.22 -15.59 3.81
C MET A 412 -0.08 -14.36 4.70
N GLN A 413 0.22 -14.60 5.96
CA GLN A 413 0.51 -13.57 6.94
C GLN A 413 1.96 -13.67 7.36
N ILE A 414 2.62 -12.51 7.43
CA ILE A 414 3.94 -12.39 8.02
C ILE A 414 3.82 -11.56 9.29
N MET A 415 4.39 -12.08 10.37
CA MET A 415 4.37 -11.46 11.69
C MET A 415 5.80 -11.27 12.20
N VAL A 416 6.01 -10.22 12.99
CA VAL A 416 7.25 -9.98 13.73
C VAL A 416 6.90 -9.93 15.21
N VAL A 417 7.47 -10.83 16.01
CA VAL A 417 7.12 -11.04 17.42
C VAL A 417 8.37 -11.18 18.28
N PRO A 418 8.32 -10.92 19.59
CA PRO A 418 9.38 -11.31 20.51
C PRO A 418 9.63 -12.82 20.47
N VAL A 419 10.88 -13.26 20.64
CA VAL A 419 11.22 -14.70 20.66
C VAL A 419 10.48 -15.43 21.80
N SER A 420 10.20 -14.76 22.92
CA SER A 420 9.52 -15.32 24.10
C SER A 420 8.11 -15.86 23.81
N VAL A 421 7.40 -15.35 22.80
CA VAL A 421 6.00 -15.70 22.52
C VAL A 421 5.83 -16.67 21.34
N VAL A 422 6.92 -17.04 20.65
CA VAL A 422 6.88 -17.88 19.45
C VAL A 422 6.19 -19.22 19.71
N GLU A 423 6.55 -19.90 20.80
CA GLU A 423 5.98 -21.21 21.14
C GLU A 423 4.51 -21.12 21.55
N GLN A 424 4.11 -20.02 22.21
CA GLN A 424 2.70 -19.77 22.54
C GLN A 424 1.86 -19.60 21.27
N ILE A 425 2.37 -18.87 20.28
CA ILE A 425 1.74 -18.72 18.96
C ILE A 425 1.66 -20.06 18.23
N LYS A 426 2.76 -20.82 18.15
CA LYS A 426 2.79 -22.13 17.46
C LYS A 426 1.82 -23.15 18.07
N ARG A 427 1.63 -23.14 19.40
CA ARG A 427 0.63 -23.98 20.07
C ARG A 427 -0.81 -23.61 19.70
N ALA A 428 -1.10 -22.32 19.59
CA ALA A 428 -2.42 -21.85 19.16
C ALA A 428 -2.66 -22.12 17.67
N LEU A 429 -1.60 -21.99 16.87
CA LEU A 429 -1.61 -22.07 15.42
C LEU A 429 -0.48 -22.94 14.87
N PRO A 430 -0.66 -24.27 14.84
CA PRO A 430 0.39 -25.22 14.46
C PRO A 430 0.92 -25.06 13.03
N SER A 431 0.14 -24.47 12.12
CA SER A 431 0.55 -24.19 10.75
C SER A 431 1.45 -22.96 10.61
N THR A 432 1.73 -22.26 11.71
CA THR A 432 2.67 -21.15 11.73
C THR A 432 4.10 -21.68 11.74
N ARG A 433 4.92 -21.17 10.83
CA ARG A 433 6.33 -21.55 10.67
C ARG A 433 7.22 -20.43 11.20
N ASN A 434 8.22 -20.79 11.97
CA ASN A 434 9.27 -19.87 12.39
C ASN A 434 10.27 -19.68 11.25
N VAL A 435 10.61 -18.44 10.92
CA VAL A 435 11.57 -18.11 9.87
C VAL A 435 12.95 -17.96 10.50
N VAL A 436 13.87 -18.85 10.16
CA VAL A 436 15.25 -18.81 10.65
C VAL A 436 16.18 -18.06 9.71
N TRP A 437 15.76 -17.89 8.46
CA TRP A 437 16.55 -17.23 7.45
C TRP A 437 15.65 -16.51 6.46
N SER A 438 15.97 -15.26 6.14
CA SER A 438 15.26 -14.52 5.11
C SER A 438 16.15 -13.54 4.38
N ALA A 439 16.01 -13.46 3.07
CA ALA A 439 16.79 -12.53 2.26
C ALA A 439 15.95 -11.93 1.15
N ARG A 440 16.14 -10.63 0.94
CA ARG A 440 15.61 -9.88 -0.19
C ARG A 440 16.73 -9.51 -1.14
N THR A 441 16.47 -9.64 -2.44
CA THR A 441 17.36 -9.18 -3.51
C THR A 441 16.60 -8.36 -4.55
N SER A 442 17.34 -7.44 -5.18
CA SER A 442 16.92 -6.67 -6.34
C SER A 442 18.03 -6.75 -7.37
N ASN A 443 17.86 -7.61 -8.39
CA ASN A 443 18.89 -7.90 -9.38
C ASN A 443 18.74 -6.97 -10.58
N LEU A 444 19.09 -5.70 -10.38
CA LEU A 444 18.98 -4.68 -11.44
C LEU A 444 19.89 -4.97 -12.65
N ASN A 445 20.92 -5.79 -12.46
CA ASN A 445 21.90 -6.19 -13.48
C ASN A 445 21.37 -7.19 -14.51
N ILE A 446 20.23 -7.84 -14.26
CA ILE A 446 19.59 -8.74 -15.25
C ILE A 446 18.63 -8.02 -16.20
N PHE A 447 18.53 -6.69 -16.11
CA PHE A 447 17.78 -5.89 -17.08
C PHE A 447 18.64 -5.59 -18.30
N ASP A 448 18.22 -6.07 -19.47
CA ASP A 448 18.85 -5.73 -20.75
C ASP A 448 18.41 -4.31 -21.17
N THR A 449 19.35 -3.37 -21.07
CA THR A 449 19.10 -1.96 -21.41
C THR A 449 18.93 -1.71 -22.89
N LYS A 450 19.43 -2.59 -23.77
CA LYS A 450 19.28 -2.49 -25.22
C LYS A 450 17.90 -2.99 -25.65
N LEU A 451 17.44 -4.09 -25.06
CA LEU A 451 16.14 -4.69 -25.37
C LEU A 451 15.00 -4.07 -24.56
N GLY A 452 15.31 -3.39 -23.45
CA GLY A 452 14.31 -2.80 -22.55
C GLY A 452 13.50 -3.85 -21.80
N LYS A 453 14.11 -5.01 -21.51
CA LYS A 453 13.44 -6.19 -20.93
C LYS A 453 14.28 -6.83 -19.84
N TRP A 454 13.61 -7.56 -18.94
CA TRP A 454 14.27 -8.38 -17.93
C TRP A 454 14.68 -9.73 -18.51
N ASP A 455 15.96 -10.07 -18.44
CA ASP A 455 16.50 -11.34 -18.89
C ASP A 455 16.39 -12.40 -17.78
N VAL A 456 15.19 -12.95 -17.63
CA VAL A 456 14.91 -14.02 -16.65
C VAL A 456 15.05 -15.38 -17.31
N SER A 457 16.05 -16.15 -16.86
CA SER A 457 16.24 -17.52 -17.30
C SER A 457 15.33 -18.48 -16.52
N SER A 458 14.16 -18.81 -17.11
CA SER A 458 13.26 -19.84 -16.56
C SER A 458 13.98 -21.19 -16.39
N GLU A 459 14.85 -21.55 -17.34
CA GLU A 459 15.63 -22.79 -17.33
C GLU A 459 16.48 -22.92 -16.04
N LYS A 460 17.25 -21.89 -15.68
CA LYS A 460 18.05 -21.90 -14.43
C LYS A 460 17.19 -22.09 -13.19
N LEU A 461 16.01 -21.48 -13.16
CA LEU A 461 15.07 -21.60 -12.04
C LEU A 461 14.50 -23.02 -11.96
N ILE A 462 14.19 -23.64 -13.09
CA ILE A 462 13.61 -24.99 -13.16
C ILE A 462 14.67 -26.05 -12.84
N GLU A 463 15.87 -25.96 -13.44
CA GLU A 463 17.00 -26.85 -13.15
C GLU A 463 17.49 -26.78 -11.69
N SER A 464 17.12 -25.72 -10.95
CA SER A 464 17.47 -25.59 -9.54
C SER A 464 16.93 -26.74 -8.68
N LEU A 465 15.89 -27.44 -9.15
CA LEU A 465 15.30 -28.64 -8.54
C LEU A 465 16.22 -29.86 -8.58
N GLU A 466 17.16 -29.90 -9.51
CA GLU A 466 18.12 -31.01 -9.64
C GLU A 466 19.43 -30.72 -8.88
N LYS A 467 19.62 -29.46 -8.47
CA LYS A 467 20.82 -28.96 -7.81
C LYS A 467 20.69 -29.06 -6.29
N ARG A 468 21.83 -29.14 -5.61
CA ARG A 468 21.93 -29.17 -4.15
C ARG A 468 22.60 -27.91 -3.63
N GLY A 469 21.95 -27.26 -2.67
CA GLY A 469 22.47 -26.11 -1.93
C GLY A 469 22.65 -26.42 -0.45
N SER A 470 23.20 -25.45 0.28
CA SER A 470 23.21 -25.44 1.75
C SER A 470 22.85 -24.07 2.30
N ILE A 471 22.21 -24.03 3.47
CA ILE A 471 21.87 -22.77 4.15
C ILE A 471 23.13 -21.94 4.48
N LYS A 472 24.27 -22.59 4.71
CA LYS A 472 25.57 -21.92 4.88
C LYS A 472 25.98 -21.15 3.62
N SER A 473 25.72 -21.70 2.44
CA SER A 473 25.95 -21.02 1.16
C SER A 473 25.02 -19.82 0.99
N LEU A 474 23.74 -19.95 1.36
CA LEU A 474 22.79 -18.82 1.34
C LEU A 474 23.25 -17.67 2.24
N ARG A 475 23.60 -17.96 3.50
CA ARG A 475 24.11 -16.95 4.44
C ARG A 475 25.34 -16.25 3.90
N LYS A 476 26.28 -17.00 3.30
CA LYS A 476 27.49 -16.44 2.68
C LYS A 476 27.16 -15.54 1.48
N ASN A 477 26.26 -15.95 0.59
CA ASN A 477 25.99 -15.26 -0.66
C ASN A 477 25.08 -14.03 -0.49
N PHE A 478 24.17 -14.06 0.48
CA PHE A 478 23.17 -13.00 0.68
C PHE A 478 23.42 -12.13 1.92
N GLY A 479 24.46 -12.45 2.71
CA GLY A 479 25.04 -11.57 3.72
C GLY A 479 24.13 -11.32 4.91
N GLU A 480 23.73 -12.38 5.61
CA GLU A 480 23.20 -12.25 6.97
C GLU A 480 24.37 -12.16 7.96
N ASN A 481 24.53 -10.98 8.56
CA ASN A 481 25.43 -10.82 9.69
C ASN A 481 24.74 -11.38 10.92
N ASN A 482 25.23 -12.53 11.40
CA ASN A 482 24.86 -13.03 12.72
C ASN A 482 25.55 -12.15 13.77
N THR A 483 24.93 -11.04 14.15
CA THR A 483 25.30 -10.37 15.40
C THR A 483 24.89 -11.31 16.53
N SER A 484 25.86 -11.78 17.32
CA SER A 484 25.59 -12.66 18.46
C SER A 484 24.87 -11.94 19.60
N GLU A 485 24.93 -10.61 19.62
CA GLU A 485 24.34 -9.77 20.66
C GLU A 485 23.05 -9.12 20.18
N ILE A 486 22.03 -9.13 21.04
CA ILE A 486 20.76 -8.44 20.82
C ILE A 486 21.00 -6.95 20.98
N TYR A 487 20.62 -6.17 19.96
CA TYR A 487 20.71 -4.71 19.99
C TYR A 487 19.39 -4.10 20.50
N PRO A 488 19.40 -3.37 21.63
CA PRO A 488 18.22 -2.67 22.13
C PRO A 488 17.98 -1.41 21.31
N LEU A 489 16.87 -1.36 20.57
CA LEU A 489 16.49 -0.18 19.79
C LEU A 489 15.88 0.89 20.68
N VAL A 490 16.19 2.15 20.38
CA VAL A 490 15.46 3.30 20.93
C VAL A 490 14.35 3.77 19.99
N ARG A 491 13.35 4.50 20.50
CA ARG A 491 12.16 4.95 19.75
C ARG A 491 12.50 5.66 18.42
N GLU A 492 13.54 6.49 18.41
CA GLU A 492 13.97 7.20 17.19
C GLU A 492 14.62 6.29 16.15
N GLU A 493 15.33 5.25 16.59
CA GLU A 493 15.89 4.24 15.69
C GLU A 493 14.77 3.39 15.12
N ALA A 494 13.80 2.97 15.93
CA ALA A 494 12.61 2.26 15.49
C ALA A 494 11.85 3.04 14.42
N LYS A 495 11.65 4.35 14.63
CA LYS A 495 11.03 5.25 13.66
C LYS A 495 11.81 5.37 12.35
N THR A 496 13.14 5.48 12.45
CA THR A 496 14.00 5.56 11.25
C THR A 496 13.99 4.24 10.48
N ILE A 497 13.95 3.10 11.18
CA ILE A 497 13.86 1.77 10.58
C ILE A 497 12.50 1.60 9.90
N ASP A 498 11.40 1.96 10.56
CA ASP A 498 10.05 1.87 9.98
C ASP A 498 9.96 2.62 8.65
N LEU A 499 10.54 3.83 8.57
CA LEU A 499 10.57 4.63 7.34
C LEU A 499 11.22 3.88 6.16
N VAL A 500 12.35 3.19 6.39
CA VAL A 500 13.09 2.52 5.31
C VAL A 500 12.69 1.06 5.10
N SER A 501 12.05 0.42 6.09
CA SER A 501 11.68 -1.00 6.05
C SER A 501 10.65 -1.32 4.96
N GLU A 502 9.82 -0.34 4.60
CA GLU A 502 8.88 -0.48 3.49
C GLU A 502 9.55 -0.29 2.10
N GLY A 503 10.61 0.50 2.10
CA GLY A 503 11.10 1.18 0.91
C GLY A 503 10.40 2.53 0.73
N VAL A 504 11.10 3.63 0.99
CA VAL A 504 10.59 4.99 0.77
C VAL A 504 11.08 5.54 -0.56
N GLU A 505 10.16 6.04 -1.39
CA GLU A 505 10.51 6.72 -2.64
C GLU A 505 11.32 7.97 -2.33
N LEU A 506 12.45 8.13 -3.03
CA LEU A 506 13.38 9.23 -2.76
C LEU A 506 12.77 10.60 -3.08
N SER A 507 11.77 10.64 -3.96
CA SER A 507 10.96 11.82 -4.25
C SER A 507 10.14 12.29 -3.04
N PHE A 508 9.62 11.36 -2.22
CA PHE A 508 8.83 11.69 -1.04
C PHE A 508 9.67 12.35 0.05
N LEU A 509 10.96 12.01 0.11
CA LEU A 509 11.90 12.64 1.03
C LEU A 509 12.22 14.11 0.67
N GLU A 510 11.72 14.60 -0.48
CA GLU A 510 11.82 16.00 -0.89
C GLU A 510 10.49 16.78 -0.72
N ILE A 511 9.43 16.14 -0.21
CA ILE A 511 8.11 16.76 0.01
C ILE A 511 8.00 17.22 1.49
N PRO A 512 7.88 18.53 1.77
CA PRO A 512 7.83 19.04 3.15
C PRO A 512 6.71 18.44 4.02
N GLU A 513 5.51 18.23 3.46
CA GLU A 513 4.35 17.65 4.16
C GLU A 513 4.64 16.21 4.59
N PHE A 514 5.28 15.43 3.72
CA PHE A 514 5.73 14.07 4.05
C PHE A 514 6.76 14.10 5.19
N LEU A 515 7.73 15.02 5.15
CA LEU A 515 8.74 15.13 6.20
C LEU A 515 8.14 15.57 7.54
N SER A 516 7.16 16.47 7.52
CA SER A 516 6.48 16.96 8.73
C SER A 516 5.67 15.85 9.39
N ASN A 517 4.85 15.13 8.63
CA ASN A 517 4.01 14.05 9.16
C ASN A 517 4.82 12.85 9.67
N CYS A 518 5.95 12.56 9.03
CA CYS A 518 6.87 11.55 9.51
C CYS A 518 7.83 12.08 10.60
N GLU A 519 7.72 13.37 10.99
CA GLU A 519 8.64 14.05 11.91
C GLU A 519 10.12 13.72 11.58
N TYR A 520 10.42 13.78 10.28
CA TYR A 520 11.64 13.28 9.70
C TYR A 520 12.72 14.37 9.70
N ASN A 521 13.91 14.02 10.18
CA ASN A 521 15.10 14.86 10.09
C ASN A 521 16.19 14.14 9.29
N GLU A 522 16.47 14.60 8.07
CA GLU A 522 17.39 13.92 7.14
C GLU A 522 18.78 13.68 7.76
N ARG A 523 19.37 14.69 8.40
CA ARG A 523 20.71 14.59 8.99
C ARG A 523 20.75 13.55 10.11
N ARG A 524 19.71 13.53 10.95
CA ARG A 524 19.58 12.58 12.06
C ARG A 524 19.35 11.16 11.55
N SER A 525 18.39 10.99 10.64
CA SER A 525 18.06 9.70 10.02
C SER A 525 19.26 9.11 9.30
N ARG A 526 20.01 9.91 8.54
CA ARG A 526 21.26 9.48 7.88
C ARG A 526 22.30 8.97 8.89
N LYS A 527 22.45 9.64 10.03
CA LYS A 527 23.37 9.21 11.10
C LYS A 527 22.91 7.89 11.73
N ILE A 528 21.62 7.74 12.02
CA ILE A 528 21.03 6.52 12.57
C ILE A 528 21.22 5.35 11.59
N ILE A 529 20.83 5.53 10.33
CA ILE A 529 20.98 4.51 9.28
C ILE A 529 22.44 4.11 9.13
N SER A 530 23.37 5.08 9.14
CA SER A 530 24.81 4.79 9.08
C SER A 530 25.29 3.97 10.27
N ASN A 531 24.86 4.29 11.49
CA ASN A 531 25.20 3.53 12.70
C ASN A 531 24.67 2.09 12.61
N LEU A 532 23.40 1.92 12.27
CA LEU A 532 22.76 0.60 12.14
C LEU A 532 23.40 -0.24 11.04
N THR A 533 23.79 0.38 9.92
CA THR A 533 24.48 -0.29 8.82
C THR A 533 25.89 -0.72 9.22
N ASN A 534 26.66 0.14 9.89
CA ASN A 534 28.01 -0.17 10.37
C ASN A 534 28.01 -1.31 11.41
N ARG A 535 26.92 -1.44 12.19
CA ARG A 535 26.70 -2.54 13.14
C ARG A 535 26.18 -3.81 12.48
N GLY A 536 25.86 -3.78 11.18
CA GLY A 536 25.33 -4.93 10.46
C GLY A 536 23.86 -5.26 10.78
N LEU A 537 23.13 -4.35 11.42
CA LEU A 537 21.71 -4.54 11.78
C LEU A 537 20.78 -4.27 10.59
N LEU A 538 21.17 -3.29 9.76
CA LEU A 538 20.41 -2.80 8.62
C LEU A 538 21.26 -2.90 7.35
N LYS A 539 20.68 -3.44 6.28
CA LYS A 539 21.26 -3.41 4.93
C LYS A 539 20.41 -2.54 4.03
N LEU A 540 21.01 -1.50 3.45
CA LEU A 540 20.31 -0.64 2.49
C LEU A 540 20.47 -1.16 1.07
N THR A 541 19.39 -1.08 0.29
CA THR A 541 19.37 -1.30 -1.14
C THR A 541 18.54 -0.22 -1.83
N TYR A 542 18.97 0.21 -3.00
CA TYR A 542 18.19 1.10 -3.86
C TYR A 542 17.52 0.29 -4.96
N GLU A 543 16.23 0.51 -5.15
CA GLU A 543 15.39 -0.28 -6.05
C GLU A 543 14.51 0.65 -6.88
N VAL A 544 14.00 0.15 -8.01
CA VAL A 544 13.03 0.84 -8.86
C VAL A 544 11.76 0.00 -9.00
N LEU A 545 10.65 0.68 -9.24
CA LEU A 545 9.35 0.08 -9.51
C LEU A 545 9.15 -0.07 -11.02
N ASP A 546 9.01 -1.32 -11.45
CA ASP A 546 8.48 -1.65 -12.76
C ASP A 546 7.04 -2.17 -12.61
N ARG A 547 6.07 -1.46 -13.19
CA ARG A 547 4.64 -1.84 -13.13
C ARG A 547 4.29 -3.01 -14.06
N SER A 548 5.17 -3.37 -14.99
CA SER A 548 4.96 -4.50 -15.90
C SER A 548 5.22 -5.87 -15.25
N LEU A 549 6.00 -5.90 -14.16
CA LEU A 549 6.32 -7.14 -13.45
C LEU A 549 5.15 -7.64 -12.60
N LEU A 550 4.86 -8.93 -12.76
CA LEU A 550 3.82 -9.65 -12.03
C LEU A 550 4.38 -10.32 -10.78
N SER A 551 3.63 -10.24 -9.68
CA SER A 551 4.01 -10.89 -8.43
C SER A 551 3.61 -12.37 -8.43
N LEU A 552 4.49 -13.23 -7.94
CA LEU A 552 4.28 -14.66 -7.78
C LEU A 552 4.73 -15.08 -6.37
N ALA A 553 3.87 -15.81 -5.67
CA ALA A 553 4.19 -16.47 -4.41
C ALA A 553 4.44 -17.95 -4.67
N ILE A 554 5.61 -18.44 -4.26
CA ILE A 554 6.03 -19.83 -4.42
C ILE A 554 6.19 -20.42 -3.03
N ILE A 555 5.44 -21.47 -2.75
CA ILE A 555 5.47 -22.21 -1.49
C ILE A 555 6.06 -23.58 -1.82
N ALA A 556 7.25 -23.87 -1.30
CA ALA A 556 7.97 -25.09 -1.60
C ALA A 556 8.20 -25.90 -0.33
N GLN A 557 8.01 -27.21 -0.42
CA GLN A 557 8.25 -28.16 0.66
C GLN A 557 8.96 -29.41 0.09
N GLY A 558 10.07 -29.80 0.70
CA GLY A 558 10.85 -30.96 0.28
C GLY A 558 12.22 -31.00 0.95
N LYS A 559 13.17 -31.71 0.33
CA LYS A 559 14.52 -31.85 0.90
C LYS A 559 15.24 -30.51 1.05
N SER A 560 15.75 -30.23 2.25
CA SER A 560 16.42 -28.96 2.61
C SER A 560 17.49 -28.50 1.62
N THR A 561 18.31 -29.41 1.10
CA THR A 561 19.36 -29.08 0.11
C THR A 561 18.78 -28.55 -1.20
N THR A 562 17.68 -29.13 -1.67
CA THR A 562 17.08 -28.74 -2.94
C THR A 562 16.26 -27.47 -2.79
N ILE A 563 15.49 -27.34 -1.71
CA ILE A 563 14.77 -26.11 -1.37
C ILE A 563 15.72 -24.91 -1.27
N THR A 564 16.88 -25.10 -0.64
CA THR A 564 17.93 -24.08 -0.58
C THR A 564 18.44 -23.71 -1.97
N SER A 565 18.61 -24.68 -2.87
CA SER A 565 19.02 -24.44 -4.26
C SER A 565 17.99 -23.59 -5.01
N VAL A 566 16.71 -23.95 -4.92
CA VAL A 566 15.59 -23.19 -5.50
C VAL A 566 15.61 -21.75 -4.99
N VAL A 567 15.68 -21.56 -3.68
CA VAL A 567 15.75 -20.24 -3.04
C VAL A 567 16.94 -19.42 -3.57
N SER A 568 18.13 -20.01 -3.67
CA SER A 568 19.32 -19.35 -4.21
C SER A 568 19.09 -18.86 -5.65
N GLU A 569 18.55 -19.70 -6.52
CA GLU A 569 18.37 -19.36 -7.93
C GLU A 569 17.31 -18.28 -8.12
N PHE A 570 16.21 -18.31 -7.35
CA PHE A 570 15.24 -17.21 -7.36
C PHE A 570 15.85 -15.89 -6.92
N LEU A 571 16.64 -15.89 -5.85
CA LEU A 571 17.29 -14.68 -5.36
C LEU A 571 18.34 -14.11 -6.31
N LYS A 572 18.90 -14.91 -7.24
CA LYS A 572 19.92 -14.46 -8.21
C LYS A 572 19.36 -14.08 -9.57
N ASN A 573 18.34 -14.79 -10.03
CA ASN A 573 17.91 -14.75 -11.44
C ASN A 573 16.53 -14.13 -11.63
N THR A 574 16.02 -13.37 -10.67
CA THR A 574 14.74 -12.66 -10.80
C THR A 574 14.89 -11.17 -10.49
N PRO A 575 14.06 -10.28 -11.09
CA PRO A 575 14.16 -8.84 -10.91
C PRO A 575 14.16 -8.43 -9.44
N THR A 576 13.20 -8.94 -8.68
CA THR A 576 13.15 -8.80 -7.22
C THR A 576 12.62 -10.08 -6.61
N SER A 577 13.26 -10.54 -5.53
CA SER A 577 12.82 -11.71 -4.77
C SER A 577 12.98 -11.49 -3.28
N TYR A 578 12.07 -12.06 -2.51
CA TYR A 578 12.13 -12.14 -1.07
C TYR A 578 11.82 -13.57 -0.64
N ALA A 579 12.83 -14.26 -0.13
CA ALA A 579 12.73 -15.65 0.28
C ALA A 579 12.84 -15.81 1.79
N ARG A 580 12.16 -16.84 2.30
CA ARG A 580 12.16 -17.25 3.71
C ARG A 580 12.33 -18.76 3.80
N LEU A 581 13.10 -19.20 4.78
CA LEU A 581 13.26 -20.61 5.13
C LEU A 581 12.89 -20.84 6.59
N ASP A 582 12.30 -21.99 6.85
CA ASP A 582 12.03 -22.45 8.21
C ASP A 582 13.27 -23.02 8.91
N GLU A 583 13.09 -23.51 10.14
CA GLU A 583 14.14 -24.08 10.98
C GLU A 583 14.87 -25.27 10.33
N THR A 584 14.15 -26.13 9.61
CA THR A 584 14.73 -27.31 8.94
C THR A 584 15.30 -26.98 7.56
N GLY A 585 14.91 -25.84 6.98
CA GLY A 585 15.19 -25.47 5.60
C GLY A 585 14.42 -26.31 4.58
N GLU A 586 13.49 -27.15 5.03
CA GLU A 586 12.65 -28.01 4.17
C GLU A 586 11.43 -27.28 3.64
N ASN A 587 11.08 -26.13 4.23
CA ASN A 587 10.00 -25.30 3.78
C ASN A 587 10.51 -23.91 3.38
N ALA A 588 10.12 -23.46 2.19
CA ALA A 588 10.40 -22.13 1.70
C ALA A 588 9.12 -21.39 1.30
N VAL A 589 9.17 -20.07 1.48
CA VAL A 589 8.24 -19.13 0.86
C VAL A 589 9.04 -18.10 0.10
N ILE A 590 8.81 -17.99 -1.20
CA ILE A 590 9.47 -17.04 -2.09
C ILE A 590 8.39 -16.11 -2.66
N LEU A 591 8.56 -14.81 -2.45
CA LEU A 591 7.78 -13.77 -3.12
C LEU A 591 8.67 -13.13 -4.16
N THR A 592 8.32 -13.28 -5.44
CA THR A 592 9.12 -12.77 -6.54
C THR A 592 8.28 -11.93 -7.49
N ARG A 593 8.93 -11.05 -8.25
CA ARG A 593 8.31 -10.30 -9.35
C ARG A 593 9.01 -10.65 -10.65
N LEU A 594 8.22 -11.03 -11.65
CA LEU A 594 8.68 -11.64 -12.90
C LEU A 594 7.96 -11.02 -14.10
N PRO A 595 8.57 -10.99 -15.30
CA PRO A 595 7.88 -10.67 -16.54
C PRO A 595 6.71 -11.63 -16.78
N GLU A 596 5.63 -11.13 -17.38
CA GLU A 596 4.43 -11.92 -17.63
C GLU A 596 4.69 -13.20 -18.43
N GLU A 597 5.54 -13.10 -19.47
CA GLU A 597 5.96 -14.21 -20.31
C GLU A 597 6.67 -15.33 -19.52
N SER A 598 7.48 -14.99 -18.50
CA SER A 598 8.18 -15.96 -17.68
C SER A 598 7.29 -16.61 -16.62
N VAL A 599 6.26 -15.90 -16.12
CA VAL A 599 5.42 -16.40 -15.01
C VAL A 599 4.70 -17.69 -15.38
N TYR A 600 4.12 -17.76 -16.58
CA TYR A 600 3.36 -18.95 -17.00
C TYR A 600 4.25 -20.19 -17.10
N ASP A 601 5.41 -20.01 -17.72
CA ASP A 601 6.41 -21.06 -17.91
C ASP A 601 6.95 -21.57 -16.57
N ILE A 602 7.39 -20.65 -15.70
CA ILE A 602 7.90 -20.97 -14.36
C ILE A 602 6.83 -21.65 -13.50
N ALA A 603 5.60 -21.12 -13.48
CA ALA A 603 4.54 -21.63 -12.62
C ALA A 603 4.10 -23.05 -13.02
N SER A 604 4.01 -23.32 -14.33
CA SER A 604 3.64 -24.64 -14.84
C SER A 604 4.77 -25.67 -14.63
N GLN A 605 5.99 -25.35 -15.05
CA GLN A 605 7.11 -26.30 -15.01
C GLN A 605 7.63 -26.59 -13.60
N LEU A 606 7.69 -25.60 -12.69
CA LEU A 606 8.15 -25.86 -11.32
C LEU A 606 7.20 -26.80 -10.57
N THR A 607 5.90 -26.69 -10.84
CA THR A 607 4.90 -27.54 -10.19
C THR A 607 5.03 -28.98 -10.69
N SER A 608 5.13 -29.19 -12.01
CA SER A 608 5.24 -30.53 -12.59
C SER A 608 6.57 -31.20 -12.26
N ARG A 609 7.70 -30.51 -12.49
CA ARG A 609 9.04 -31.06 -12.21
C ARG A 609 9.32 -31.18 -10.71
N GLY A 610 8.71 -30.33 -9.88
CA GLY A 610 8.79 -30.47 -8.43
C GLY A 610 8.30 -31.84 -7.98
N ILE A 611 7.16 -32.29 -8.49
CA ILE A 611 6.59 -33.61 -8.17
C ILE A 611 7.54 -34.75 -8.57
N GLU A 612 8.16 -34.65 -9.75
CA GLU A 612 9.15 -35.63 -10.22
C GLU A 612 10.40 -35.72 -9.32
N GLN A 613 10.72 -34.65 -8.59
CA GLN A 613 11.87 -34.56 -7.67
C GLN A 613 11.47 -34.71 -6.19
N ASP A 614 10.24 -35.16 -5.90
CA ASP A 614 9.69 -35.27 -4.54
C ASP A 614 9.68 -33.93 -3.77
N ILE A 615 9.30 -32.87 -4.48
CA ILE A 615 9.17 -31.51 -3.94
C ILE A 615 7.77 -30.98 -4.26
N ASN A 616 7.02 -30.66 -3.21
CA ASN A 616 5.72 -30.02 -3.35
C ASN A 616 5.90 -28.52 -3.55
N ILE A 617 5.64 -28.04 -4.76
CA ILE A 617 5.71 -26.62 -5.10
C ILE A 617 4.32 -26.12 -5.49
N ARG A 618 3.91 -25.01 -4.90
CA ARG A 618 2.69 -24.28 -5.26
C ARG A 618 3.04 -22.87 -5.68
N CYS A 619 2.66 -22.53 -6.90
CA CYS A 619 2.80 -21.19 -7.47
C CYS A 619 1.44 -20.50 -7.46
N LEU A 620 1.30 -19.44 -6.66
CA LEU A 620 0.04 -18.71 -6.47
C LEU A 620 0.25 -17.22 -6.74
N ARG A 621 -0.70 -16.60 -7.44
CA ARG A 621 -0.73 -15.14 -7.64
C ARG A 621 -1.20 -14.46 -6.34
N PRO A 622 -0.44 -13.51 -5.79
CA PRO A 622 -0.97 -12.58 -4.79
C PRO A 622 -2.07 -11.72 -5.42
N THR A 623 -3.28 -11.74 -4.86
CA THR A 623 -4.45 -11.00 -5.39
C THR A 623 -4.82 -9.79 -4.55
N THR A 624 -4.59 -9.84 -3.25
CA THR A 624 -4.66 -8.68 -2.36
C THR A 624 -3.35 -8.57 -1.59
N PHE A 625 -2.89 -7.36 -1.30
CA PHE A 625 -1.67 -7.15 -0.52
C PHE A 625 -1.87 -5.94 0.37
N ARG A 626 -1.82 -6.15 1.69
CA ARG A 626 -1.92 -5.08 2.70
C ARG A 626 -0.68 -5.14 3.59
N ARG A 627 -0.10 -3.98 3.85
CA ARG A 627 1.19 -3.85 4.56
C ARG A 627 1.05 -2.86 5.70
N TYR A 628 1.72 -3.17 6.80
CA TYR A 628 1.66 -2.45 8.07
C TYR A 628 3.07 -2.22 8.64
N THR A 629 4.01 -1.79 7.78
CA THR A 629 5.43 -1.64 8.15
C THR A 629 5.84 -0.21 8.49
N SER A 630 5.03 0.78 8.13
CA SER A 630 5.27 2.21 8.38
C SER A 630 5.38 2.59 9.87
N ASN A 631 4.89 1.74 10.77
CA ASN A 631 4.99 1.94 12.22
C ASN A 631 5.23 0.63 13.00
N LEU A 632 5.73 -0.44 12.35
CA LEU A 632 5.81 -1.76 12.96
C LEU A 632 6.68 -1.77 14.22
N TYR A 633 7.91 -1.28 14.12
CA TYR A 633 8.85 -1.30 15.23
C TYR A 633 8.47 -0.28 16.30
N GLN A 634 7.96 0.90 15.92
CA GLN A 634 7.44 1.87 16.88
C GLN A 634 6.24 1.34 17.68
N ARG A 635 5.31 0.63 17.01
CA ARG A 635 4.13 0.04 17.65
C ARG A 635 4.50 -1.10 18.60
N LEU A 636 5.54 -1.86 18.29
CA LEU A 636 5.99 -2.99 19.11
C LEU A 636 6.95 -2.60 20.23
N LEU A 637 7.58 -1.42 20.18
CA LEU A 637 8.54 -0.96 21.17
C LEU A 637 7.82 -0.29 22.35
N LYS A 638 7.94 -0.87 23.55
CA LYS A 638 7.42 -0.30 24.80
C LYS A 638 8.30 0.86 25.26
N ASP A 639 7.76 1.70 26.16
CA ASP A 639 8.47 2.85 26.71
C ASP A 639 9.72 2.47 27.53
N ASP A 640 9.77 1.24 28.06
CA ASP A 640 10.92 0.68 28.78
C ASP A 640 12.01 0.11 27.85
N GLY A 641 11.81 0.18 26.52
CA GLY A 641 12.73 -0.33 25.51
C GLY A 641 12.61 -1.83 25.23
N THR A 642 11.65 -2.52 25.84
CA THR A 642 11.36 -3.94 25.56
C THR A 642 10.36 -4.10 24.43
N TRP A 643 10.28 -5.29 23.86
CA TRP A 643 9.30 -5.61 22.82
C TRP A 643 7.96 -6.05 23.41
N ASP A 644 6.90 -5.72 22.69
CA ASP A 644 5.56 -6.09 23.07
C ASP A 644 5.25 -7.57 22.80
N ASP A 645 5.06 -8.29 23.89
CA ASP A 645 4.77 -9.71 23.99
C ASP A 645 3.28 -10.02 24.19
N ASP A 646 2.39 -9.01 24.17
CA ASP A 646 0.96 -9.24 24.26
C ASP A 646 0.38 -9.83 22.96
N VAL A 647 0.36 -11.15 22.89
CA VAL A 647 -0.26 -11.92 21.80
C VAL A 647 -1.71 -12.31 22.09
N SER A 648 -2.36 -11.73 23.11
CA SER A 648 -3.73 -12.08 23.51
C SER A 648 -4.74 -11.92 22.37
N ALA A 649 -4.55 -10.86 21.56
CA ALA A 649 -5.39 -10.62 20.39
C ALA A 649 -5.37 -11.79 19.42
N PHE A 650 -4.16 -12.28 19.12
CA PHE A 650 -3.93 -13.42 18.24
C PHE A 650 -4.52 -14.72 18.80
N LEU A 651 -4.30 -14.99 20.09
CA LEU A 651 -4.82 -16.20 20.74
C LEU A 651 -6.36 -16.23 20.79
N SER A 652 -6.99 -15.07 20.94
CA SER A 652 -8.45 -14.95 20.91
C SER A 652 -9.02 -15.31 19.55
N GLN A 653 -8.37 -14.89 18.44
CA GLN A 653 -8.81 -15.28 17.09
C GLN A 653 -8.76 -16.81 16.91
N ALA A 654 -7.69 -17.43 17.41
CA ALA A 654 -7.51 -18.88 17.33
C ALA A 654 -8.61 -19.65 18.06
N ARG A 655 -9.06 -19.13 19.20
CA ARG A 655 -10.15 -19.75 19.98
C ARG A 655 -11.51 -19.51 19.35
N SER A 656 -11.80 -18.29 18.89
CA SER A 656 -13.09 -17.95 18.26
C SER A 656 -13.37 -18.84 17.04
N LYS A 657 -12.39 -19.04 16.15
CA LYS A 657 -12.56 -19.89 14.96
C LYS A 657 -12.64 -21.38 15.27
N ARG A 658 -11.92 -21.88 16.29
CA ARG A 658 -12.08 -23.28 16.73
C ARG A 658 -13.52 -23.54 17.18
N ARG A 659 -14.15 -22.56 17.84
CA ARG A 659 -15.53 -22.65 18.30
C ARG A 659 -16.52 -22.65 17.13
N GLU A 660 -16.35 -21.74 16.16
CA GLU A 660 -17.17 -21.73 14.94
C GLU A 660 -17.05 -23.04 14.14
N LEU A 661 -15.85 -23.61 14.02
CA LEU A 661 -15.62 -24.89 13.33
C LEU A 661 -16.17 -26.10 14.10
N SER A 662 -16.23 -26.04 15.44
CA SER A 662 -16.88 -27.09 16.24
C SER A 662 -18.41 -27.01 16.19
N GLU A 663 -18.96 -25.80 16.08
CA GLU A 663 -20.40 -25.57 15.98
C GLU A 663 -20.94 -25.79 14.55
N SER A 664 -20.12 -25.67 13.49
CA SER A 664 -20.52 -26.01 12.12
C SER A 664 -20.37 -27.50 11.76
N ASN A 665 -19.75 -28.29 12.63
CA ASN A 665 -19.58 -29.74 12.48
C ASN A 665 -20.41 -30.53 13.52
N ALA A 666 -21.21 -29.84 14.33
CA ALA A 666 -22.26 -30.37 15.19
C ALA A 666 -23.62 -30.07 14.54
#